data_AF-A0A356EMP2-F1
#
_entry.id   AF-A0A356EMP2-F1
#
_cell.length_a   1.000
_cell.length_b   1.000
_cell.length_c   1.000
_cell.angle_alpha   90.00
_cell.angle_beta   90.00
_cell.angle_gamma   90.00
#
_symmetry.space_group_name_H-M   'P 1'
#
loop_
_entity.id
_entity.type
_entity.pdbx_description
1 polymer ?
#
loop_
_entity_poly.entity_id
_entity_poly.type
_entity_poly.pdbx_seq_one_letter_code
_entity_poly.pdbx_strand_id
1 'polypeptide(L)'
;MSKSGRKKAGESDTAVWVAVQVARYAKVHKHFKQFADVLTDVLGHVAKKLAPLAIIEARAKAIPHFAEKILRKRRLYQDPLIDITDLCGGRVIVHTAEQVQAVSQFIEEHFTIDWDNSADVSQRLRPTEFGYRSVHYIVSFKPEEFPNKDVPIDIPRRLLDGLPARLFKPSEHHPYKAEIQVRTILEHAWADISHDMVYKTEFKVPIKIQRDFASIAAVLEATDHHFARLHEALHVYAAEQGKYMTRENIREEIGILEIVSEHDKNNVALATKIATLAMAIGDWEKAVSVLKPHRASDYQPALRTLGVALCKHYGGRSGNIENFRSGRTLLEEATGPPHRDPEGLCLLADNWRAEDEDRARKLYRQAFELDSTHPMCLANYLECEIACQRNNAIISLVTPTIAAAIRRCRSQIEANVNLPWAYLGLGKFYLLLGQPYESLSALAKAIERCPAPFILEAAKDSLKRLRVIADKLPGYQWAWRLVLLGQAVKYPEQLPDAFDELRRLQTSQCPRIEGPIIIVAGGCDQSVEQQMQGYRQLLIEGFKDFTGTILSGGTTQGIPRLVGDVRQHYGNHIHAIGYTPHMVPADATIDWDTNRYDEIRRTDGSGFSPLEPLQNWIDLVASRVEPKDVKVLGINGGIIAAAEYRIAAALGAQVVLLDKSGREAAKTFSNPDWG
;
A
#
# COMPACT_ATOMS: atom_id res chain seq x y z
N MET A 1 -15.77 48.72 68.50
CA MET A 1 -16.93 47.85 68.19
C MET A 1 -17.66 48.52 67.03
N SER A 2 -17.88 48.01 65.81
CA SER A 2 -18.41 46.72 65.37
C SER A 2 -18.12 46.48 63.86
N LYS A 3 -16.88 46.10 63.48
CA LYS A 3 -16.58 45.57 62.12
C LYS A 3 -16.09 44.11 62.10
N SER A 4 -15.86 43.51 63.27
CA SER A 4 -15.42 42.11 63.40
C SER A 4 -16.57 41.07 63.45
N GLY A 5 -17.82 41.52 63.62
CA GLY A 5 -18.99 40.64 63.75
C GLY A 5 -19.60 40.17 62.42
N ARG A 6 -19.43 40.94 61.32
CA ARG A 6 -20.03 40.58 60.01
C ARG A 6 -19.23 39.55 59.20
N LYS A 7 -17.92 39.41 59.40
CA LYS A 7 -17.10 38.38 58.71
C LYS A 7 -17.33 36.97 59.26
N LYS A 8 -17.42 36.81 60.60
CA LYS A 8 -17.67 35.51 61.24
C LYS A 8 -19.08 34.93 60.95
N ALA A 9 -20.09 35.78 60.74
CA ALA A 9 -21.44 35.33 60.42
C ALA A 9 -21.55 34.72 59.00
N GLY A 10 -20.85 35.28 58.01
CA GLY A 10 -20.84 34.76 56.62
C GLY A 10 -20.02 33.48 56.43
N GLU A 11 -18.94 33.30 57.21
CA GLU A 11 -18.15 32.06 57.22
C GLU A 11 -18.92 30.90 57.89
N SER A 12 -19.64 31.19 58.98
CA SER A 12 -20.51 30.22 59.66
C SER A 12 -21.66 29.73 58.78
N ASP A 13 -22.30 30.62 58.01
CA ASP A 13 -23.43 30.27 57.14
C ASP A 13 -22.98 29.45 55.92
N THR A 14 -21.79 29.74 55.38
CA THR A 14 -21.20 28.96 54.28
C THR A 14 -20.86 27.54 54.72
N ALA A 15 -20.26 27.35 55.89
CA ALA A 15 -19.91 26.04 56.41
C ALA A 15 -21.16 25.18 56.67
N VAL A 16 -22.22 25.78 57.23
CA VAL A 16 -23.52 25.10 57.45
C VAL A 16 -24.16 24.71 56.11
N TRP A 17 -24.17 25.62 55.12
CA TRP A 17 -24.69 25.31 53.79
C TRP A 17 -23.92 24.15 53.12
N VAL A 18 -22.58 24.16 53.17
CA VAL A 18 -21.75 23.08 52.63
C VAL A 18 -22.09 21.74 53.29
N ALA A 19 -22.20 21.71 54.63
CA ALA A 19 -22.55 20.49 55.36
C ALA A 19 -23.92 19.92 54.94
N VAL A 20 -24.92 20.78 54.75
CA VAL A 20 -26.25 20.38 54.25
C VAL A 20 -26.17 19.80 52.84
N GLN A 21 -25.48 20.47 51.92
CA GLN A 21 -25.37 19.99 50.52
C GLN A 21 -24.56 18.70 50.43
N VAL A 22 -23.48 18.55 51.19
CA VAL A 22 -22.68 17.33 51.28
C VAL A 22 -23.53 16.17 51.79
N ALA A 23 -24.35 16.38 52.83
CA ALA A 23 -25.25 15.36 53.34
C ALA A 23 -26.34 14.96 52.33
N ARG A 24 -26.84 15.92 51.53
CA ARG A 24 -27.77 15.62 50.42
C ARG A 24 -27.09 14.78 49.34
N TYR A 25 -25.90 15.16 48.90
CA TYR A 25 -25.16 14.39 47.89
C TYR A 25 -24.79 12.99 48.37
N ALA A 26 -24.34 12.84 49.62
CA ALA A 26 -24.00 11.54 50.20
C ALA A 26 -25.16 10.54 50.13
N LYS A 27 -26.42 10.99 50.30
CA LYS A 27 -27.62 10.14 50.21
C LYS A 27 -27.88 9.62 48.79
N VAL A 28 -27.52 10.38 47.76
CA VAL A 28 -27.76 10.05 46.34
C VAL A 28 -26.49 9.54 45.62
N HIS A 29 -25.32 9.63 46.25
CA HIS A 29 -24.02 9.25 45.66
C HIS A 29 -23.99 7.82 45.13
N LYS A 30 -24.67 6.86 45.79
CA LYS A 30 -24.80 5.47 45.29
C LYS A 30 -25.52 5.37 43.94
N HIS A 31 -26.42 6.30 43.62
CA HIS A 31 -27.10 6.32 42.32
C HIS A 31 -26.17 6.86 41.23
N PHE A 32 -25.36 7.89 41.54
CA PHE A 32 -24.33 8.38 40.62
C PHE A 32 -23.23 7.35 40.37
N LYS A 33 -22.89 6.50 41.36
CA LYS A 33 -22.01 5.35 41.13
C LYS A 33 -22.60 4.39 40.10
N GLN A 34 -23.85 3.97 40.29
CA GLN A 34 -24.49 3.09 39.32
C GLN A 34 -24.62 3.74 37.94
N PHE A 35 -24.91 5.05 37.87
CA PHE A 35 -24.95 5.78 36.62
C PHE A 35 -23.58 5.75 35.91
N ALA A 36 -22.48 5.89 36.65
CA ALA A 36 -21.12 5.75 36.12
C ALA A 36 -20.82 4.31 35.66
N ASP A 37 -21.24 3.29 36.39
CA ASP A 37 -21.04 1.89 36.01
C ASP A 37 -21.75 1.58 34.68
N VAL A 38 -23.03 1.93 34.57
CA VAL A 38 -23.82 1.74 33.33
C VAL A 38 -23.23 2.56 32.17
N LEU A 39 -22.77 3.78 32.43
CA LEU A 39 -22.12 4.61 31.42
C LEU A 39 -20.81 3.99 30.91
N THR A 40 -20.04 3.38 31.82
CA THR A 40 -18.81 2.65 31.47
C THR A 40 -19.13 1.45 30.58
N ASP A 41 -20.19 0.70 30.89
CA ASP A 41 -20.60 -0.46 30.10
C ASP A 41 -21.07 -0.04 28.69
N VAL A 42 -21.90 1.01 28.59
CA VAL A 42 -22.41 1.54 27.30
C VAL A 42 -21.27 2.04 26.42
N LEU A 43 -20.40 2.90 26.96
CA LEU A 43 -19.26 3.42 26.22
C LEU A 43 -18.25 2.30 25.89
N GLY A 44 -18.07 1.34 26.81
CA GLY A 44 -17.21 0.17 26.65
C GLY A 44 -17.64 -0.72 25.50
N HIS A 45 -18.96 -0.91 25.35
CA HIS A 45 -19.49 -1.72 24.26
C HIS A 45 -19.24 -1.07 22.90
N VAL A 46 -19.56 0.21 22.74
CA VAL A 46 -19.39 0.89 21.46
C VAL A 46 -17.90 1.05 21.09
N ALA A 47 -17.02 1.26 22.07
CA ALA A 47 -15.59 1.40 21.80
C ALA A 47 -14.97 0.13 21.22
N LYS A 48 -15.44 -1.07 21.56
CA LYS A 48 -14.96 -2.32 20.93
C LYS A 48 -15.06 -2.29 19.40
N LYS A 49 -16.03 -1.54 18.86
CA LYS A 49 -16.25 -1.36 17.42
C LYS A 49 -15.53 -0.13 16.87
N LEU A 50 -15.65 1.02 17.55
CA LEU A 50 -15.17 2.30 17.03
C LEU A 50 -13.70 2.61 17.36
N ALA A 51 -13.22 2.17 18.52
CA ALA A 51 -11.88 2.40 19.02
C ALA A 51 -11.48 1.26 20.00
N PRO A 52 -11.10 0.08 19.48
CA PRO A 52 -11.00 -1.16 20.29
C PRO A 52 -10.01 -1.10 21.46
N LEU A 53 -9.03 -0.22 21.35
CA LEU A 53 -7.99 0.00 22.36
C LEU A 53 -8.24 1.26 23.21
N ALA A 54 -9.45 1.83 23.16
CA ALA A 54 -9.79 3.01 23.93
C ALA A 54 -9.77 2.71 25.44
N ILE A 55 -9.31 3.69 26.20
CA ILE A 55 -9.37 3.65 27.66
C ILE A 55 -10.65 4.39 28.07
N ILE A 56 -11.54 3.66 28.74
CA ILE A 56 -12.83 4.18 29.19
C ILE A 56 -12.88 4.18 30.70
N GLU A 57 -13.21 5.33 31.25
CA GLU A 57 -13.39 5.51 32.68
C GLU A 57 -14.64 6.36 32.92
N ALA A 58 -15.59 5.91 33.73
CA ALA A 58 -16.58 6.80 34.31
C ALA A 58 -16.57 6.69 35.83
N ARG A 59 -16.81 7.81 36.50
CA ARG A 59 -16.82 7.87 37.97
C ARG A 59 -17.80 8.89 38.51
N ALA A 60 -18.43 8.53 39.62
CA ALA A 60 -19.12 9.50 40.47
C ALA A 60 -18.10 10.41 41.17
N LYS A 61 -18.45 11.69 41.31
CA LYS A 61 -17.60 12.66 42.02
C LYS A 61 -17.45 12.28 43.49
N ALA A 62 -16.22 12.16 43.97
CA ALA A 62 -15.99 11.86 45.38
C ALA A 62 -16.57 12.96 46.29
N ILE A 63 -17.13 12.58 47.44
CA ILE A 63 -17.75 13.50 48.40
C ILE A 63 -16.82 14.66 48.80
N PRO A 64 -15.53 14.44 49.11
CA PRO A 64 -14.61 15.54 49.42
C PRO A 64 -14.42 16.51 48.25
N HIS A 65 -14.32 16.01 47.01
CA HIS A 65 -14.18 16.84 45.80
C HIS A 65 -15.45 17.63 45.49
N PHE A 66 -16.62 17.06 45.78
CA PHE A 66 -17.88 17.78 45.71
C PHE A 66 -17.90 18.94 46.73
N ALA A 67 -17.55 18.67 47.98
CA ALA A 67 -17.48 19.68 49.05
C ALA A 67 -16.53 20.83 48.69
N GLU A 68 -15.34 20.51 48.21
CA GLU A 68 -14.36 21.51 47.77
C GLU A 68 -14.91 22.36 46.61
N LYS A 69 -15.52 21.74 45.59
CA LYS A 69 -16.05 22.44 44.42
C LYS A 69 -17.14 23.43 44.80
N ILE A 70 -18.11 23.03 45.63
CA ILE A 70 -19.21 23.90 46.06
C ILE A 70 -18.72 25.03 46.98
N LEU A 71 -17.66 24.80 47.75
CA LEU A 71 -17.07 25.82 48.61
C LEU A 71 -16.34 26.88 47.77
N ARG A 72 -15.43 26.46 46.87
CA ARG A 72 -14.66 27.38 46.02
C ARG A 72 -15.55 28.19 45.07
N LYS A 73 -16.66 27.62 44.62
CA LYS A 73 -17.57 28.22 43.64
C LYS A 73 -18.97 28.52 44.20
N ARG A 74 -19.11 28.73 45.52
CA ARG A 74 -20.40 28.93 46.22
C ARG A 74 -21.36 29.89 45.51
N ARG A 75 -20.84 30.99 44.97
CA ARG A 75 -21.59 32.04 44.27
C ARG A 75 -22.23 31.60 42.95
N LEU A 76 -21.80 30.48 42.37
CA LEU A 76 -22.26 29.97 41.07
C LEU A 76 -23.38 28.93 41.20
N TYR A 77 -23.63 28.41 42.41
CA TYR A 77 -24.54 27.29 42.62
C TYR A 77 -25.64 27.66 43.62
N GLN A 78 -26.89 27.62 43.17
CA GLN A 78 -28.06 27.74 44.03
C GLN A 78 -28.45 26.38 44.62
N ASP A 79 -28.55 25.33 43.78
CA ASP A 79 -28.68 23.94 44.18
C ASP A 79 -27.60 23.08 43.51
N PRO A 80 -26.49 22.78 44.20
CA PRO A 80 -25.38 22.02 43.63
C PRO A 80 -25.70 20.62 43.12
N LEU A 81 -26.85 20.03 43.50
CA LEU A 81 -27.29 18.75 42.96
C LEU A 81 -27.90 18.87 41.56
N ILE A 82 -28.29 20.08 41.16
CA ILE A 82 -28.86 20.40 39.85
C ILE A 82 -27.82 21.11 38.99
N ASP A 83 -27.15 22.10 39.59
CA ASP A 83 -26.30 23.04 38.86
C ASP A 83 -24.92 22.47 38.49
N ILE A 84 -24.48 21.40 39.15
CA ILE A 84 -23.20 20.75 38.86
C ILE A 84 -23.41 19.66 37.80
N THR A 85 -22.78 19.84 36.66
CA THR A 85 -22.88 18.94 35.51
C THR A 85 -21.93 17.73 35.56
N ASP A 86 -20.86 17.79 36.37
CA ASP A 86 -19.82 16.75 36.51
C ASP A 86 -19.96 15.93 37.81
N LEU A 87 -21.19 15.72 38.30
CA LEU A 87 -21.46 14.79 39.42
C LEU A 87 -21.17 13.34 39.04
N CYS A 88 -21.30 13.03 37.75
CA CYS A 88 -20.70 11.88 37.08
C CYS A 88 -19.78 12.41 35.97
N GLY A 89 -18.57 11.89 35.87
CA GLY A 89 -17.62 12.24 34.82
C GLY A 89 -17.17 10.99 34.07
N GLY A 90 -17.29 11.00 32.75
CA GLY A 90 -16.80 9.99 31.83
C GLY A 90 -15.59 10.49 31.04
N ARG A 91 -14.67 9.59 30.71
CA ARG A 91 -13.53 9.83 29.83
C ARG A 91 -13.48 8.71 28.79
N VAL A 92 -13.38 9.10 27.53
CA VAL A 92 -13.12 8.19 26.43
C VAL A 92 -11.82 8.66 25.77
N ILE A 93 -10.75 7.90 26.03
CA ILE A 93 -9.41 8.21 25.52
C ILE A 93 -9.12 7.27 24.36
N VAL A 94 -8.96 7.84 23.17
CA VAL A 94 -8.76 7.11 21.91
C VAL A 94 -7.37 7.40 21.32
N HIS A 95 -7.01 6.74 20.23
CA HIS A 95 -5.69 6.91 19.62
C HIS A 95 -5.64 8.00 18.55
N THR A 96 -6.74 8.26 17.84
CA THR A 96 -6.73 9.20 16.71
C THR A 96 -7.88 10.20 16.77
N ALA A 97 -7.74 11.31 16.06
CA ALA A 97 -8.77 12.34 15.96
C ALA A 97 -10.04 11.83 15.23
N GLU A 98 -9.88 10.93 14.26
CA GLU A 98 -11.01 10.30 13.57
C GLU A 98 -11.83 9.42 14.54
N GLN A 99 -11.16 8.73 15.46
CA GLN A 99 -11.83 7.99 16.53
C GLN A 99 -12.57 8.93 17.50
N VAL A 100 -12.00 10.12 17.80
CA VAL A 100 -12.69 11.14 18.59
C VAL A 100 -13.99 11.54 17.90
N GLN A 101 -13.95 11.79 16.59
CA GLN A 101 -15.14 12.14 15.80
C GLN A 101 -16.17 11.01 15.80
N ALA A 102 -15.75 9.76 15.54
CA ALA A 102 -16.65 8.60 15.50
C ALA A 102 -17.37 8.38 16.85
N VAL A 103 -16.65 8.47 17.96
CA VAL A 103 -17.24 8.36 19.30
C VAL A 103 -18.16 9.54 19.60
N SER A 104 -17.76 10.75 19.20
CA SER A 104 -18.56 11.97 19.38
C SER A 104 -19.90 11.88 18.65
N GLN A 105 -19.89 11.44 17.39
CA GLN A 105 -21.10 11.22 16.61
C GLN A 105 -22.04 10.20 17.28
N PHE A 106 -21.50 9.09 17.79
CA PHE A 106 -22.30 8.12 18.54
C PHE A 106 -22.96 8.76 19.78
N ILE A 107 -22.22 9.57 20.54
CA ILE A 107 -22.77 10.26 21.72
C ILE A 107 -23.91 11.19 21.30
N GLU A 108 -23.73 11.93 20.21
CA GLU A 108 -24.73 12.86 19.66
C GLU A 108 -26.02 12.18 19.18
N GLU A 109 -25.90 10.97 18.62
CA GLU A 109 -27.06 10.23 18.11
C GLU A 109 -27.87 9.54 19.22
N HIS A 110 -27.19 9.03 20.26
CA HIS A 110 -27.80 8.12 21.24
C HIS A 110 -28.01 8.69 22.65
N PHE A 111 -27.52 9.90 22.94
CA PHE A 111 -27.76 10.56 24.24
C PHE A 111 -28.62 11.81 24.11
N THR A 112 -29.29 12.20 25.20
CA THR A 112 -29.85 13.54 25.31
C THR A 112 -28.74 14.49 25.75
N ILE A 113 -28.40 15.47 24.91
CA ILE A 113 -27.32 16.42 25.13
C ILE A 113 -27.86 17.76 25.64
N ASP A 114 -27.26 18.26 26.71
CA ASP A 114 -27.39 19.63 27.20
C ASP A 114 -26.34 20.50 26.49
N TRP A 115 -26.71 21.04 25.32
CA TRP A 115 -25.79 21.80 24.45
C TRP A 115 -25.30 23.10 25.09
N ASP A 116 -26.12 23.74 25.92
CA ASP A 116 -25.76 24.98 26.63
C ASP A 116 -24.59 24.78 27.59
N ASN A 117 -24.45 23.55 28.12
CA ASN A 117 -23.37 23.18 29.04
C ASN A 117 -22.29 22.30 28.39
N SER A 118 -22.49 21.88 27.14
CA SER A 118 -21.51 21.10 26.36
C SER A 118 -20.54 22.04 25.64
N ALA A 119 -19.34 21.54 25.34
CA ALA A 119 -18.30 22.37 24.75
C ALA A 119 -17.30 21.53 23.97
N ASP A 120 -17.09 21.90 22.70
CA ASP A 120 -15.83 21.59 22.04
C ASP A 120 -14.79 22.63 22.45
N VAL A 121 -13.89 22.26 23.36
CA VAL A 121 -12.88 23.19 23.87
C VAL A 121 -11.84 23.51 22.80
N SER A 122 -11.67 22.64 21.80
CA SER A 122 -10.75 22.91 20.68
C SER A 122 -11.20 24.11 19.85
N GLN A 123 -12.52 24.31 19.69
CA GLN A 123 -13.08 25.45 18.96
C GLN A 123 -12.98 26.80 19.70
N ARG A 124 -12.64 26.76 21.01
CA ARG A 124 -12.45 27.98 21.81
C ARG A 124 -11.07 28.60 21.62
N LEU A 125 -10.11 27.85 21.07
CA LEU A 125 -8.78 28.35 20.76
C LEU A 125 -8.84 29.19 19.47
N ARG A 126 -8.24 30.37 19.48
CA ARG A 126 -8.03 31.13 18.23
C ARG A 126 -7.07 30.34 17.34
N PRO A 127 -7.09 30.55 16.00
CA PRO A 127 -6.13 29.91 15.09
C PRO A 127 -4.65 30.13 15.43
N THR A 128 -4.34 31.14 16.26
CA THR A 128 -2.98 31.47 16.72
C THR A 128 -2.65 30.92 18.11
N GLU A 129 -3.52 30.11 18.71
CA GLU A 129 -3.39 29.58 20.08
C GLU A 129 -3.35 28.05 20.08
N PHE A 130 -2.45 27.49 20.88
CA PHE A 130 -2.34 26.06 21.15
C PHE A 130 -2.58 25.83 22.63
N GLY A 131 -3.31 24.76 22.98
CA GLY A 131 -3.67 24.51 24.37
C GLY A 131 -4.60 23.31 24.54
N TYR A 132 -5.45 23.39 25.57
CA TYR A 132 -6.34 22.29 25.93
C TYR A 132 -7.34 21.96 24.82
N ARG A 133 -7.31 20.72 24.32
CA ARG A 133 -8.25 20.18 23.34
C ARG A 133 -8.96 18.97 23.93
N SER A 134 -10.28 19.00 23.93
CA SER A 134 -11.16 17.90 24.33
C SER A 134 -12.59 18.28 24.01
N VAL A 135 -13.40 17.32 23.57
CA VAL A 135 -14.84 17.50 23.36
C VAL A 135 -15.59 17.06 24.62
N HIS A 136 -16.37 17.96 25.21
CA HIS A 136 -17.08 17.75 26.47
C HIS A 136 -18.58 17.74 26.20
N TYR A 137 -19.22 16.60 26.42
CA TYR A 137 -20.66 16.44 26.33
C TYR A 137 -21.29 16.33 27.70
N ILE A 138 -22.30 17.14 27.99
CA ILE A 138 -23.16 16.95 29.16
C ILE A 138 -24.37 16.14 28.72
N VAL A 139 -24.46 14.91 29.20
CA VAL A 139 -25.43 13.93 28.71
C VAL A 139 -26.32 13.36 29.80
N SER A 140 -27.52 12.95 29.39
CA SER A 140 -28.37 11.99 30.09
C SER A 140 -28.79 10.87 29.14
N PHE A 141 -29.12 9.69 29.69
CA PHE A 141 -29.67 8.61 28.86
C PHE A 141 -30.99 9.03 28.24
N LYS A 142 -31.14 8.76 26.95
CA LYS A 142 -32.36 9.00 26.19
C LYS A 142 -33.37 7.87 26.48
N PRO A 143 -34.65 8.17 26.78
CA PRO A 143 -35.66 7.13 26.96
C PRO A 143 -35.80 6.26 25.71
N GLU A 144 -35.98 4.95 25.90
CA GLU A 144 -36.23 3.95 24.84
C GLU A 144 -35.11 3.79 23.79
N GLU A 145 -33.95 4.42 23.98
CA GLU A 145 -32.81 4.34 23.05
C GLU A 145 -31.93 3.10 23.27
N PHE A 146 -31.95 2.56 24.50
CA PHE A 146 -31.15 1.41 24.91
C PHE A 146 -32.04 0.36 25.58
N PRO A 147 -31.84 -0.95 25.34
CA PRO A 147 -30.84 -1.52 24.43
C PRO A 147 -31.20 -1.29 22.95
N ASN A 148 -30.20 -1.21 22.08
CA ASN A 148 -30.37 -1.12 20.63
C ASN A 148 -29.43 -2.08 19.87
N LYS A 149 -29.44 -2.01 18.53
CA LYS A 149 -28.64 -2.89 17.65
C LYS A 149 -27.12 -2.76 17.87
N ASP A 150 -26.65 -1.58 18.27
CA ASP A 150 -25.22 -1.28 18.44
C ASP A 150 -24.78 -1.46 19.90
N VAL A 151 -25.69 -1.31 20.87
CA VAL A 151 -25.43 -1.47 22.30
C VAL A 151 -26.54 -2.29 22.98
N PRO A 152 -26.33 -3.60 23.25
CA PRO A 152 -27.31 -4.48 23.86
C PRO A 152 -27.27 -4.40 25.40
N ILE A 153 -27.27 -3.18 25.95
CA ILE A 153 -27.24 -2.91 27.39
C ILE A 153 -28.55 -2.25 27.80
N ASP A 154 -29.22 -2.81 28.81
CA ASP A 154 -30.45 -2.26 29.36
C ASP A 154 -30.15 -1.15 30.37
N ILE A 155 -30.89 -0.03 30.29
CA ILE A 155 -30.70 1.11 31.19
C ILE A 155 -31.70 0.97 32.35
N PRO A 156 -31.22 0.85 33.61
CA PRO A 156 -32.12 0.75 34.76
C PRO A 156 -33.12 1.89 34.79
N ARG A 157 -34.42 1.57 34.81
CA ARG A 157 -35.52 2.55 34.76
C ARG A 157 -35.38 3.70 35.76
N ARG A 158 -34.83 3.44 36.95
CA ARG A 158 -34.53 4.47 37.97
C ARG A 158 -33.54 5.55 37.54
N LEU A 159 -32.73 5.31 36.51
CA LEU A 159 -31.81 6.28 35.90
C LEU A 159 -32.50 7.10 34.81
N LEU A 160 -33.71 6.72 34.37
CA LEU A 160 -34.57 7.46 33.42
C LEU A 160 -35.68 8.23 34.14
N ASP A 161 -36.24 7.66 35.21
CA ASP A 161 -37.34 8.26 36.01
C ASP A 161 -36.85 9.39 36.95
N GLY A 162 -35.53 9.53 37.13
CA GLY A 162 -34.90 10.55 37.95
C GLY A 162 -34.70 10.20 39.44
N LEU A 163 -34.31 11.19 40.25
CA LEU A 163 -34.07 11.03 41.69
C LEU A 163 -35.40 11.09 42.47
N PRO A 164 -35.54 10.37 43.61
CA PRO A 164 -36.75 10.41 44.43
C PRO A 164 -37.11 11.85 44.82
N ALA A 165 -38.37 12.25 44.65
CA ALA A 165 -38.87 13.61 44.91
C ALA A 165 -38.64 14.15 46.33
N ARG A 166 -38.37 13.26 47.31
CA ARG A 166 -38.00 13.64 48.69
C ARG A 166 -36.55 14.11 48.84
N LEU A 167 -35.69 13.81 47.87
CA LEU A 167 -34.26 14.11 47.88
C LEU A 167 -33.85 15.15 46.83
N PHE A 168 -34.73 15.39 45.86
CA PHE A 168 -34.50 16.26 44.70
C PHE A 168 -35.73 17.12 44.43
N LYS A 169 -35.54 18.43 44.21
CA LYS A 169 -36.64 19.31 43.80
C LYS A 169 -36.95 19.07 42.32
N PRO A 170 -38.21 18.88 41.93
CA PRO A 170 -38.58 18.77 40.51
C PRO A 170 -38.04 19.98 39.74
N SER A 171 -37.36 19.71 38.62
CA SER A 171 -36.80 20.72 37.73
C SER A 171 -37.02 20.27 36.29
N GLU A 172 -36.99 21.21 35.33
CA GLU A 172 -37.07 20.87 33.90
C GLU A 172 -35.87 20.02 33.43
N HIS A 173 -34.78 19.99 34.20
CA HIS A 173 -33.56 19.28 33.86
C HIS A 173 -33.50 17.92 34.55
N HIS A 174 -33.06 16.90 33.80
CA HIS A 174 -32.89 15.54 34.31
C HIS A 174 -31.81 15.50 35.42
N PRO A 175 -32.06 14.82 36.57
CA PRO A 175 -31.16 14.84 37.72
C PRO A 175 -29.87 14.03 37.55
N TYR A 176 -29.86 13.05 36.63
CA TYR A 176 -28.65 12.33 36.27
C TYR A 176 -28.05 12.94 35.01
N LYS A 177 -26.96 13.68 35.19
CA LYS A 177 -26.11 14.20 34.12
C LYS A 177 -24.69 13.66 34.28
N ALA A 178 -24.05 13.36 33.17
CA ALA A 178 -22.63 13.03 33.11
C ALA A 178 -21.91 13.98 32.16
N GLU A 179 -20.73 14.44 32.56
CA GLU A 179 -19.80 15.08 31.64
C GLU A 179 -18.91 14.01 31.00
N ILE A 180 -19.09 13.72 29.72
CA ILE A 180 -18.23 12.83 28.95
C ILE A 180 -17.18 13.66 28.24
N GLN A 181 -15.90 13.36 28.48
CA GLN A 181 -14.77 14.02 27.84
C GLN A 181 -14.12 13.05 26.84
N VAL A 182 -14.24 13.34 25.56
CA VAL A 182 -13.63 12.56 24.46
C VAL A 182 -12.34 13.25 24.01
N ARG A 183 -11.25 12.49 23.87
CA ARG A 183 -9.92 13.02 23.50
C ARG A 183 -8.96 11.95 23.01
N THR A 184 -7.88 12.35 22.34
CA THR A 184 -6.75 11.45 22.03
C THR A 184 -5.89 11.17 23.26
N ILE A 185 -5.03 10.15 23.19
CA ILE A 185 -4.07 9.83 24.25
C ILE A 185 -3.07 10.99 24.51
N LEU A 186 -2.68 11.73 23.47
CA LEU A 186 -1.76 12.86 23.60
C LEU A 186 -2.47 14.08 24.21
N GLU A 187 -3.72 14.33 23.82
CA GLU A 187 -4.58 15.33 24.46
C GLU A 187 -4.83 15.00 25.93
N HIS A 188 -5.02 13.71 26.25
CA HIS A 188 -5.14 13.26 27.64
C HIS A 188 -3.88 13.53 28.44
N ALA A 189 -2.70 13.14 27.93
CA ALA A 189 -1.44 13.34 28.59
C ALA A 189 -1.17 14.82 28.89
N TRP A 190 -1.42 15.71 27.91
CA TRP A 190 -1.28 17.15 28.12
C TRP A 190 -2.26 17.68 29.17
N ALA A 191 -3.52 17.24 29.11
CA ALA A 191 -4.56 17.69 30.02
C ALA A 191 -4.30 17.27 31.46
N ASP A 192 -3.86 16.03 31.68
CA ASP A 192 -3.60 15.50 33.01
C ASP A 192 -2.44 16.23 33.69
N ILE A 193 -1.33 16.43 32.96
CA ILE A 193 -0.15 17.14 33.46
C ILE A 193 -0.45 18.63 33.68
N SER A 194 -1.10 19.30 32.71
CA SER A 194 -1.39 20.73 32.81
C SER A 194 -2.43 21.05 33.88
N HIS A 195 -3.42 20.18 34.11
CA HIS A 195 -4.45 20.40 35.11
C HIS A 195 -3.85 20.53 36.52
N ASP A 196 -2.89 19.70 36.87
CA ASP A 196 -2.26 19.74 38.19
C ASP A 196 -1.22 20.88 38.31
N MET A 197 -0.45 21.15 37.24
CA MET A 197 0.61 22.16 37.28
C MET A 197 0.13 23.60 37.03
N VAL A 198 -0.97 23.78 36.29
CA VAL A 198 -1.45 25.10 35.86
C VAL A 198 -2.74 25.52 36.54
N TYR A 199 -3.67 24.57 36.78
CA TYR A 199 -5.01 24.90 37.25
C TYR A 199 -5.24 24.65 38.75
N LYS A 200 -4.48 23.76 39.38
CA LYS A 200 -4.56 23.50 40.84
C LYS A 200 -3.53 24.24 41.69
N THR A 201 -2.68 25.07 41.10
CA THR A 201 -1.67 25.83 41.85
C THR A 201 -2.30 26.99 42.63
N GLU A 202 -1.79 27.26 43.84
CA GLU A 202 -2.28 28.36 44.71
C GLU A 202 -1.86 29.76 44.22
N PHE A 203 -1.04 29.83 43.18
CA PHE A 203 -0.48 31.05 42.63
C PHE A 203 -0.80 31.18 41.13
N LYS A 204 -0.80 32.42 40.63
CA LYS A 204 -0.98 32.69 39.20
C LYS A 204 0.28 32.27 38.44
N VAL A 205 0.15 31.30 37.54
CA VAL A 205 1.27 30.82 36.72
C VAL A 205 1.81 31.95 35.83
N PRO A 206 3.13 32.21 35.81
CA PRO A 206 3.74 33.19 34.91
C PRO A 206 3.47 32.94 33.43
N ILE A 207 3.33 34.02 32.64
CA ILE A 207 3.05 33.96 31.19
C ILE A 207 4.09 33.10 30.43
N LYS A 208 5.37 33.16 30.84
CA LYS A 208 6.43 32.36 30.20
C LYS A 208 6.14 30.86 30.30
N ILE A 209 5.73 30.38 31.47
CA ILE A 209 5.39 28.98 31.70
C ILE A 209 4.10 28.60 30.96
N GLN A 210 3.10 29.48 30.94
CA GLN A 210 1.88 29.26 30.13
C GLN A 210 2.23 29.11 28.65
N ARG A 211 3.18 29.91 28.15
CA ARG A 211 3.67 29.82 26.77
C ARG A 211 4.42 28.51 26.51
N ASP A 212 5.19 28.02 27.48
CA ASP A 212 5.86 26.71 27.36
C ASP A 212 4.82 25.57 27.27
N PHE A 213 3.76 25.60 28.09
CA PHE A 213 2.64 24.64 27.99
C PHE A 213 1.92 24.69 26.63
N ALA A 214 1.69 25.89 26.10
CA ALA A 214 1.12 26.07 24.77
C ALA A 214 2.05 25.50 23.67
N SER A 215 3.37 25.68 23.81
CA SER A 215 4.34 25.10 22.88
C SER A 215 4.32 23.56 22.90
N ILE A 216 4.16 22.95 24.07
CA ILE A 216 4.03 21.48 24.18
C ILE A 216 2.73 21.01 23.50
N ALA A 217 1.61 21.73 23.70
CA ALA A 217 0.35 21.42 23.02
C ALA A 217 0.51 21.42 21.49
N ALA A 218 1.25 22.41 20.94
CA ALA A 218 1.51 22.49 19.50
C ALA A 218 2.30 21.28 18.97
N VAL A 219 3.31 20.82 19.72
CA VAL A 219 4.11 19.64 19.34
C VAL A 219 3.26 18.37 19.39
N LEU A 220 2.43 18.22 20.42
CA LEU A 220 1.55 17.05 20.57
C LEU A 220 0.49 17.01 19.47
N GLU A 221 -0.10 18.16 19.12
CA GLU A 221 -1.05 18.25 18.00
C GLU A 221 -0.40 17.87 16.66
N ALA A 222 0.80 18.38 16.38
CA ALA A 222 1.56 17.97 15.19
C ALA A 222 1.87 16.47 15.19
N THR A 223 2.17 15.92 16.37
CA THR A 223 2.48 14.50 16.54
C THR A 223 1.24 13.62 16.32
N ASP A 224 0.06 14.02 16.82
CA ASP A 224 -1.21 13.33 16.55
C ASP A 224 -1.49 13.28 15.04
N HIS A 225 -1.31 14.38 14.31
CA HIS A 225 -1.43 14.38 12.84
C HIS A 225 -0.41 13.47 12.16
N HIS A 226 0.82 13.38 12.69
CA HIS A 226 1.83 12.48 12.16
C HIS A 226 1.45 11.01 12.36
N PHE A 227 0.95 10.64 13.54
CA PHE A 227 0.45 9.29 13.80
C PHE A 227 -0.75 8.94 12.92
N ALA A 228 -1.71 9.87 12.74
CA ALA A 228 -2.84 9.66 11.84
C ALA A 228 -2.38 9.35 10.40
N ARG A 229 -1.44 10.14 9.87
CA ARG A 229 -0.87 9.88 8.52
C ARG A 229 -0.12 8.56 8.44
N LEU A 230 0.66 8.19 9.46
CA LEU A 230 1.37 6.91 9.51
C LEU A 230 0.40 5.74 9.59
N HIS A 231 -0.66 5.86 10.39
CA HIS A 231 -1.71 4.85 10.50
C HIS A 231 -2.39 4.63 9.15
N GLU A 232 -2.74 5.70 8.43
CA GLU A 232 -3.31 5.63 7.08
C GLU A 232 -2.33 4.96 6.09
N ALA A 233 -1.06 5.37 6.09
CA ALA A 233 -0.04 4.78 5.24
C ALA A 233 0.17 3.28 5.52
N LEU A 234 0.16 2.88 6.78
CA LEU A 234 0.26 1.49 7.19
C LEU A 234 -1.02 0.69 6.87
N HIS A 235 -2.19 1.31 6.90
CA HIS A 235 -3.43 0.65 6.47
C HIS A 235 -3.43 0.35 4.97
N VAL A 236 -2.98 1.29 4.15
CA VAL A 236 -2.73 1.07 2.71
C VAL A 236 -1.72 -0.06 2.52
N TYR A 237 -0.65 -0.07 3.31
CA TYR A 237 0.34 -1.16 3.30
C TYR A 237 -0.26 -2.51 3.70
N ALA A 238 -1.12 -2.53 4.72
CA ALA A 238 -1.76 -3.71 5.27
C ALA A 238 -2.79 -4.33 4.29
N ALA A 239 -3.44 -3.50 3.47
CA ALA A 239 -4.33 -3.96 2.41
C ALA A 239 -3.58 -4.66 1.26
N GLU A 240 -2.27 -4.46 1.14
CA GLU A 240 -1.44 -4.97 0.05
C GLU A 240 -0.41 -6.04 0.49
N GLN A 241 -0.53 -6.60 1.71
CA GLN A 241 0.52 -7.43 2.35
C GLN A 241 0.98 -8.67 1.57
N GLY A 242 0.18 -9.17 0.63
CA GLY A 242 0.57 -10.33 -0.19
C GLY A 242 1.49 -10.01 -1.37
N LYS A 243 1.77 -8.74 -1.66
CA LYS A 243 2.42 -8.35 -2.93
C LYS A 243 3.92 -8.12 -2.87
N TYR A 244 4.55 -8.26 -1.69
CA TYR A 244 5.99 -8.03 -1.47
C TYR A 244 6.75 -9.25 -0.92
N MET A 245 6.04 -10.32 -0.62
CA MET A 245 6.60 -11.55 -0.10
C MET A 245 6.96 -12.50 -1.25
N THR A 246 7.99 -13.32 -1.08
CA THR A 246 8.26 -14.42 -2.02
C THR A 246 7.10 -15.41 -1.98
N ARG A 247 6.94 -16.22 -3.03
CA ARG A 247 5.91 -17.26 -3.08
C ARG A 247 5.98 -18.21 -1.87
N GLU A 248 7.18 -18.48 -1.37
CA GLU A 248 7.42 -19.31 -0.19
C GLU A 248 6.95 -18.62 1.10
N ASN A 249 7.37 -17.37 1.33
CA ASN A 249 6.95 -16.62 2.51
C ASN A 249 5.42 -16.42 2.54
N ILE A 250 4.79 -16.21 1.37
CA ILE A 250 3.32 -16.11 1.29
C ILE A 250 2.67 -17.42 1.74
N ARG A 251 3.20 -18.58 1.35
CA ARG A 251 2.67 -19.89 1.77
C ARG A 251 2.82 -20.09 3.28
N GLU A 252 3.96 -19.69 3.84
CA GLU A 252 4.20 -19.76 5.29
C GLU A 252 3.19 -18.90 6.07
N GLU A 253 3.02 -17.64 5.67
CA GLU A 253 2.06 -16.71 6.30
C GLU A 253 0.62 -17.22 6.16
N ILE A 254 0.22 -17.76 5.00
CA ILE A 254 -1.09 -18.42 4.84
C ILE A 254 -1.26 -19.52 5.88
N GLY A 255 -0.25 -20.39 6.07
CA GLY A 255 -0.30 -21.47 7.05
C GLY A 255 -0.50 -20.96 8.49
N ILE A 256 0.20 -19.90 8.88
CA ILE A 256 0.04 -19.26 10.20
C ILE A 256 -1.39 -18.72 10.37
N LEU A 257 -1.88 -17.97 9.38
CA LEU A 257 -3.20 -17.34 9.44
C LEU A 257 -4.34 -18.36 9.42
N GLU A 258 -4.16 -19.49 8.74
CA GLU A 258 -5.12 -20.61 8.77
C GLU A 258 -5.26 -21.20 10.18
N ILE A 259 -4.15 -21.44 10.88
CA ILE A 259 -4.16 -21.92 12.28
C ILE A 259 -4.89 -20.92 13.19
N VAL A 260 -4.65 -19.61 13.00
CA VAL A 260 -5.38 -18.58 13.75
C VAL A 260 -6.87 -18.59 13.39
N SER A 261 -7.21 -18.73 12.11
CA SER A 261 -8.59 -18.74 11.63
C SER A 261 -9.40 -19.93 12.14
N GLU A 262 -8.76 -21.06 12.47
CA GLU A 262 -9.44 -22.19 13.12
C GLU A 262 -10.04 -21.83 14.48
N HIS A 263 -9.43 -20.86 15.17
CA HIS A 263 -9.84 -20.37 16.49
C HIS A 263 -10.79 -19.17 16.42
N ASP A 264 -10.98 -18.57 15.24
CA ASP A 264 -11.88 -17.44 15.00
C ASP A 264 -12.53 -17.53 13.60
N LYS A 265 -13.34 -18.59 13.39
CA LYS A 265 -13.92 -18.93 12.08
C LYS A 265 -14.88 -17.89 11.50
N ASN A 266 -15.37 -16.95 12.32
CA ASN A 266 -16.29 -15.91 11.87
C ASN A 266 -15.56 -14.62 11.47
N ASN A 267 -14.24 -14.58 11.58
CA ASN A 267 -13.44 -13.42 11.24
C ASN A 267 -13.27 -13.25 9.73
N VAL A 268 -14.25 -12.57 9.13
CA VAL A 268 -14.28 -12.32 7.68
C VAL A 268 -13.05 -11.55 7.20
N ALA A 269 -12.50 -10.64 8.01
CA ALA A 269 -11.30 -9.88 7.68
C ALA A 269 -10.07 -10.79 7.57
N LEU A 270 -9.90 -11.73 8.52
CA LEU A 270 -8.83 -12.72 8.48
C LEU A 270 -8.97 -13.65 7.27
N ALA A 271 -10.18 -14.15 7.00
CA ALA A 271 -10.47 -14.96 5.80
C ALA A 271 -10.13 -14.20 4.50
N THR A 272 -10.44 -12.90 4.44
CA THR A 272 -10.10 -12.02 3.32
C THR A 272 -8.59 -11.85 3.17
N LYS A 273 -7.85 -11.75 4.28
CA LYS A 273 -6.38 -11.67 4.27
C LYS A 273 -5.76 -12.94 3.68
N ILE A 274 -6.21 -14.12 4.15
CA ILE A 274 -5.75 -15.42 3.63
C ILE A 274 -6.03 -15.54 2.13
N ALA A 275 -7.24 -15.21 1.70
CA ALA A 275 -7.62 -15.28 0.29
C ALA A 275 -6.81 -14.31 -0.59
N THR A 276 -6.54 -13.09 -0.11
CA THR A 276 -5.70 -12.11 -0.82
C THR A 276 -4.27 -12.61 -1.02
N LEU A 277 -3.70 -13.23 0.01
CA LEU A 277 -2.38 -13.87 -0.05
C LEU A 277 -2.38 -15.05 -1.05
N ALA A 278 -3.39 -15.91 -0.99
CA ALA A 278 -3.54 -17.02 -1.93
C ALA A 278 -3.63 -16.55 -3.38
N MET A 279 -4.42 -15.50 -3.65
CA MET A 279 -4.52 -14.86 -4.97
C MET A 279 -3.19 -14.31 -5.47
N ALA A 280 -2.35 -13.75 -4.59
CA ALA A 280 -1.05 -13.20 -4.98
C ALA A 280 -0.10 -14.26 -5.57
N ILE A 281 -0.25 -15.53 -5.18
CA ILE A 281 0.52 -16.66 -5.71
C ILE A 281 -0.26 -17.52 -6.72
N GLY A 282 -1.44 -17.06 -7.13
CA GLY A 282 -2.31 -17.73 -8.10
C GLY A 282 -3.08 -18.95 -7.55
N ASP A 283 -3.19 -19.10 -6.23
CA ASP A 283 -4.00 -20.15 -5.60
C ASP A 283 -5.46 -19.71 -5.47
N TRP A 284 -6.14 -19.68 -6.62
CA TRP A 284 -7.53 -19.23 -6.72
C TRP A 284 -8.50 -20.17 -5.99
N GLU A 285 -8.22 -21.47 -5.97
CA GLU A 285 -9.04 -22.47 -5.30
C GLU A 285 -9.06 -22.24 -3.79
N LYS A 286 -7.89 -21.98 -3.18
CA LYS A 286 -7.80 -21.61 -1.76
C LYS A 286 -8.55 -20.31 -1.47
N ALA A 287 -8.38 -19.28 -2.30
CA ALA A 287 -9.09 -18.01 -2.12
C ALA A 287 -10.61 -18.20 -2.15
N VAL A 288 -11.13 -19.02 -3.08
CA VAL A 288 -12.55 -19.37 -3.14
C VAL A 288 -12.98 -20.16 -1.91
N SER A 289 -12.23 -21.20 -1.51
CA SER A 289 -12.63 -22.09 -0.42
C SER A 289 -12.73 -21.37 0.93
N VAL A 290 -11.80 -20.44 1.20
CA VAL A 290 -11.76 -19.66 2.44
C VAL A 290 -12.88 -18.61 2.50
N LEU A 291 -13.22 -17.97 1.37
CA LEU A 291 -14.22 -16.89 1.36
C LEU A 291 -15.65 -17.34 1.07
N LYS A 292 -15.86 -18.51 0.45
CA LYS A 292 -17.19 -19.03 0.13
C LYS A 292 -18.14 -19.11 1.34
N PRO A 293 -17.71 -19.51 2.56
CA PRO A 293 -18.55 -19.47 3.75
C PRO A 293 -19.04 -18.07 4.13
N HIS A 294 -18.31 -17.03 3.72
CA HIS A 294 -18.58 -15.63 4.06
C HIS A 294 -19.29 -14.85 2.94
N ARG A 295 -19.87 -15.55 1.94
CA ARG A 295 -20.56 -14.91 0.82
C ARG A 295 -21.74 -14.02 1.21
N ALA A 296 -22.38 -14.31 2.36
CA ALA A 296 -23.50 -13.51 2.88
C ALA A 296 -23.05 -12.37 3.81
N SER A 297 -21.73 -12.14 3.94
CA SER A 297 -21.18 -11.04 4.74
C SER A 297 -21.47 -9.69 4.10
N ASP A 298 -21.63 -8.66 4.92
CA ASP A 298 -21.65 -7.25 4.52
C ASP A 298 -20.24 -6.67 4.33
N TYR A 299 -19.19 -7.47 4.59
CA TYR A 299 -17.80 -7.06 4.43
C TYR A 299 -17.39 -7.02 2.95
N GLN A 300 -17.51 -5.86 2.34
CA GLN A 300 -17.25 -5.62 0.91
C GLN A 300 -15.89 -6.16 0.41
N PRO A 301 -14.75 -6.04 1.13
CA PRO A 301 -13.48 -6.58 0.66
C PRO A 301 -13.50 -8.09 0.44
N ALA A 302 -14.26 -8.84 1.26
CA ALA A 302 -14.44 -10.28 1.07
C ALA A 302 -15.22 -10.57 -0.22
N LEU A 303 -16.32 -9.85 -0.45
CA LEU A 303 -17.16 -10.05 -1.65
C LEU A 303 -16.37 -9.76 -2.93
N ARG A 304 -15.63 -8.65 -2.95
CA ARG A 304 -14.74 -8.29 -4.05
C ARG A 304 -13.71 -9.40 -4.30
N THR A 305 -12.98 -9.79 -3.27
CA THR A 305 -11.90 -10.79 -3.35
C THR A 305 -12.44 -12.14 -3.83
N LEU A 306 -13.59 -12.58 -3.30
CA LEU A 306 -14.29 -13.78 -3.76
C LEU A 306 -14.72 -13.67 -5.23
N GLY A 307 -15.25 -12.52 -5.64
CA GLY A 307 -15.64 -12.25 -7.02
C GLY A 307 -14.47 -12.40 -7.99
N VAL A 308 -13.31 -11.79 -7.68
CA VAL A 308 -12.08 -11.94 -8.47
C VAL A 308 -11.64 -13.40 -8.52
N ALA A 309 -11.59 -14.07 -7.35
CA ALA A 309 -11.13 -15.46 -7.26
C ALA A 309 -12.02 -16.41 -8.08
N LEU A 310 -13.34 -16.25 -8.02
CA LEU A 310 -14.30 -17.03 -8.83
C LEU A 310 -14.10 -16.77 -10.32
N CYS A 311 -13.98 -15.50 -10.74
CA CYS A 311 -13.74 -15.15 -12.14
C CYS A 311 -12.42 -15.71 -12.67
N LYS A 312 -11.35 -15.72 -11.88
CA LYS A 312 -10.05 -16.26 -12.27
C LYS A 312 -10.01 -17.78 -12.24
N HIS A 313 -10.60 -18.42 -11.23
CA HIS A 313 -10.60 -19.87 -11.10
C HIS A 313 -11.48 -20.54 -12.17
N TYR A 314 -12.64 -19.96 -12.48
CA TYR A 314 -13.61 -20.52 -13.43
C TYR A 314 -13.65 -19.80 -14.77
N GLY A 315 -12.75 -18.85 -15.03
CA GLY A 315 -12.60 -18.20 -16.33
C GLY A 315 -11.96 -19.14 -17.36
N GLY A 316 -12.45 -19.13 -18.60
CA GLY A 316 -11.88 -19.91 -19.72
C GLY A 316 -12.84 -20.94 -20.32
N ARG A 317 -12.34 -21.73 -21.30
CA ARG A 317 -13.16 -22.64 -22.14
C ARG A 317 -13.70 -23.89 -21.41
N SER A 318 -13.22 -24.17 -20.21
CA SER A 318 -13.53 -25.39 -19.43
C SER A 318 -14.02 -25.09 -18.01
N GLY A 319 -14.26 -23.82 -17.67
CA GLY A 319 -14.69 -23.41 -16.33
C GLY A 319 -16.20 -23.55 -16.09
N ASN A 320 -16.61 -23.67 -14.82
CA ASN A 320 -18.01 -23.65 -14.43
C ASN A 320 -18.61 -22.25 -14.69
N ILE A 321 -19.43 -22.15 -15.73
CA ILE A 321 -20.01 -20.88 -16.20
C ILE A 321 -20.90 -20.21 -15.14
N GLU A 322 -21.57 -20.99 -14.30
CA GLU A 322 -22.44 -20.45 -13.23
C GLU A 322 -21.59 -19.79 -12.15
N ASN A 323 -20.51 -20.43 -11.72
CA ASN A 323 -19.59 -19.84 -10.74
C ASN A 323 -18.87 -18.62 -11.30
N PHE A 324 -18.49 -18.63 -12.58
CA PHE A 324 -17.90 -17.48 -13.25
C PHE A 324 -18.87 -16.29 -13.29
N ARG A 325 -20.13 -16.52 -13.70
CA ARG A 325 -21.19 -15.49 -13.65
C ARG A 325 -21.45 -15.00 -12.24
N SER A 326 -21.47 -15.91 -11.27
CA SER A 326 -21.62 -15.57 -9.86
C SER A 326 -20.48 -14.67 -9.36
N GLY A 327 -19.24 -14.92 -9.79
CA GLY A 327 -18.10 -14.05 -9.49
C GLY A 327 -18.26 -12.65 -10.08
N ARG A 328 -18.74 -12.57 -11.32
CA ARG A 328 -19.03 -11.31 -12.00
C ARG A 328 -20.12 -10.50 -11.29
N THR A 329 -21.20 -11.15 -10.85
CA THR A 329 -22.27 -10.50 -10.07
C THR A 329 -21.72 -9.95 -8.75
N LEU A 330 -20.89 -10.71 -8.03
CA LEU A 330 -20.25 -10.23 -6.80
C LEU A 330 -19.35 -9.02 -7.04
N LEU A 331 -18.62 -8.99 -8.17
CA LEU A 331 -17.83 -7.82 -8.54
C LEU A 331 -18.71 -6.61 -8.87
N GLU A 332 -19.83 -6.80 -9.57
CA GLU A 332 -20.79 -5.72 -9.86
C GLU A 332 -21.38 -5.13 -8.56
N GLU A 333 -21.78 -5.98 -7.62
CA GLU A 333 -22.28 -5.57 -6.31
C GLU A 333 -21.20 -4.86 -5.48
N ALA A 334 -19.99 -5.42 -5.43
CA ALA A 334 -18.91 -4.89 -4.60
C ALA A 334 -18.34 -3.56 -5.14
N THR A 335 -18.49 -3.28 -6.44
CA THR A 335 -17.88 -2.10 -7.09
C THR A 335 -18.88 -1.01 -7.43
N GLY A 336 -20.16 -1.33 -7.43
CA GLY A 336 -21.25 -0.38 -7.64
C GLY A 336 -21.43 0.63 -6.49
N PRO A 337 -22.32 1.62 -6.66
CA PRO A 337 -22.69 2.55 -5.59
C PRO A 337 -23.25 1.78 -4.37
N PRO A 338 -22.86 2.14 -3.13
CA PRO A 338 -22.14 3.35 -2.74
C PRO A 338 -20.60 3.26 -2.76
N HIS A 339 -20.00 2.08 -2.96
CA HIS A 339 -18.57 1.84 -2.68
C HIS A 339 -17.61 2.45 -3.71
N ARG A 340 -17.97 2.45 -5.00
CA ARG A 340 -17.19 3.08 -6.10
C ARG A 340 -15.69 2.72 -6.10
N ASP A 341 -15.37 1.44 -6.23
CA ASP A 341 -13.99 0.91 -6.24
C ASP A 341 -13.37 0.94 -7.65
N PRO A 342 -12.37 1.80 -7.94
CA PRO A 342 -11.78 1.92 -9.26
C PRO A 342 -10.99 0.68 -9.70
N GLU A 343 -10.35 -0.04 -8.76
CA GLU A 343 -9.64 -1.28 -9.08
C GLU A 343 -10.62 -2.38 -9.44
N GLY A 344 -11.66 -2.53 -8.62
CA GLY A 344 -12.71 -3.51 -8.87
C GLY A 344 -13.45 -3.27 -10.19
N LEU A 345 -13.67 -2.01 -10.60
CA LEU A 345 -14.23 -1.69 -11.92
C LEU A 345 -13.33 -2.14 -13.07
N CYS A 346 -12.00 -2.02 -12.94
CA CYS A 346 -11.07 -2.54 -13.93
C CYS A 346 -11.11 -4.07 -14.01
N LEU A 347 -11.15 -4.74 -12.86
CA LEU A 347 -11.26 -6.20 -12.81
C LEU A 347 -12.60 -6.69 -13.37
N LEU A 348 -13.69 -5.96 -13.15
CA LEU A 348 -14.97 -6.24 -13.77
C LEU A 348 -14.92 -6.03 -15.30
N ALA A 349 -14.29 -4.95 -15.76
CA ALA A 349 -14.10 -4.68 -17.19
C ALA A 349 -13.28 -5.78 -17.88
N ASP A 350 -12.23 -6.28 -17.22
CA ASP A 350 -11.42 -7.39 -17.70
C ASP A 350 -12.25 -8.63 -18.01
N ASN A 351 -13.31 -8.87 -17.23
CA ASN A 351 -14.22 -10.01 -17.35
C ASN A 351 -15.33 -9.81 -18.39
N TRP A 352 -15.60 -8.58 -18.83
CA TRP A 352 -16.53 -8.29 -19.94
C TRP A 352 -15.82 -8.22 -21.28
N ARG A 353 -14.52 -7.92 -21.29
CA ARG A 353 -13.73 -7.61 -22.49
C ARG A 353 -13.88 -8.58 -23.67
N ALA A 354 -14.03 -9.88 -23.43
CA ALA A 354 -14.18 -10.87 -24.50
C ALA A 354 -15.63 -11.03 -25.01
N GLU A 355 -16.61 -10.65 -24.20
CA GLU A 355 -18.05 -10.81 -24.49
C GLU A 355 -18.71 -9.50 -24.97
N ASP A 356 -18.31 -8.36 -24.38
CA ASP A 356 -18.87 -7.04 -24.60
C ASP A 356 -17.79 -5.97 -24.39
N GLU A 357 -17.10 -5.63 -25.48
CA GLU A 357 -16.00 -4.66 -25.46
C GLU A 357 -16.48 -3.24 -25.13
N ASP A 358 -17.68 -2.86 -25.55
CA ASP A 358 -18.25 -1.54 -25.26
C ASP A 358 -18.56 -1.37 -23.76
N ARG A 359 -19.09 -2.43 -23.13
CA ARG A 359 -19.29 -2.44 -21.68
C ARG A 359 -17.96 -2.39 -20.93
N ALA A 360 -16.97 -3.18 -21.35
CA ALA A 360 -15.63 -3.13 -20.76
C ALA A 360 -15.01 -1.72 -20.87
N ARG A 361 -15.13 -1.09 -22.04
CA ARG A 361 -14.62 0.28 -22.27
C ARG A 361 -15.29 1.32 -21.38
N LYS A 362 -16.61 1.23 -21.17
CA LYS A 362 -17.34 2.11 -20.24
C LYS A 362 -16.85 1.94 -18.80
N LEU A 363 -16.64 0.70 -18.36
CA LEU A 363 -16.14 0.41 -17.01
C LEU A 363 -14.70 0.92 -16.80
N TYR A 364 -13.80 0.75 -17.78
CA TYR A 364 -12.45 1.33 -17.68
C TYR A 364 -12.48 2.86 -17.61
N ARG A 365 -13.37 3.50 -18.38
CA ARG A 365 -13.56 4.95 -18.32
C ARG A 365 -14.05 5.40 -16.95
N GLN A 366 -15.05 4.71 -16.37
CA GLN A 366 -15.53 4.99 -15.02
C GLN A 366 -14.42 4.84 -13.97
N ALA A 367 -13.62 3.78 -14.05
CA ALA A 367 -12.47 3.58 -13.16
C ALA A 367 -11.45 4.73 -13.27
N PHE A 368 -11.14 5.15 -14.50
CA PHE A 368 -10.24 6.28 -14.76
C PHE A 368 -10.81 7.62 -14.27
N GLU A 369 -12.12 7.84 -14.39
CA GLU A 369 -12.78 9.05 -13.88
C GLU A 369 -12.78 9.11 -12.35
N LEU A 370 -12.81 7.97 -11.66
CA LEU A 370 -12.72 7.87 -10.20
C LEU A 370 -11.30 8.14 -9.68
N ASP A 371 -10.28 7.53 -10.29
CA ASP A 371 -8.87 7.80 -9.98
C ASP A 371 -8.00 7.74 -11.24
N SER A 372 -7.84 8.90 -11.86
CA SER A 372 -7.08 9.05 -13.12
C SER A 372 -5.59 8.77 -12.96
N THR A 373 -5.07 8.78 -11.74
CA THR A 373 -3.65 8.57 -11.44
C THR A 373 -3.33 7.16 -10.94
N HIS A 374 -4.36 6.34 -10.73
CA HIS A 374 -4.19 4.94 -10.35
C HIS A 374 -3.50 4.16 -11.48
N PRO A 375 -2.34 3.51 -11.25
CA PRO A 375 -1.56 2.87 -12.31
C PRO A 375 -2.36 1.85 -13.14
N MET A 376 -3.13 0.98 -12.49
CA MET A 376 -3.93 -0.03 -13.19
C MET A 376 -5.08 0.60 -14.00
N CYS A 377 -5.77 1.60 -13.44
CA CYS A 377 -6.93 2.21 -14.07
C CYS A 377 -6.51 3.02 -15.29
N LEU A 378 -5.47 3.85 -15.15
CA LEU A 378 -4.89 4.59 -16.26
C LEU A 378 -4.38 3.65 -17.35
N ALA A 379 -3.60 2.63 -16.99
CA ALA A 379 -3.04 1.69 -17.96
C ALA A 379 -4.14 0.99 -18.80
N ASN A 380 -5.14 0.42 -18.14
CA ASN A 380 -6.21 -0.31 -18.82
C ASN A 380 -7.09 0.61 -19.67
N TYR A 381 -7.37 1.83 -19.19
CA TYR A 381 -8.08 2.84 -19.97
C TYR A 381 -7.30 3.24 -21.24
N LEU A 382 -6.01 3.56 -21.12
CA LEU A 382 -5.17 3.93 -22.26
C LEU A 382 -5.06 2.80 -23.28
N GLU A 383 -4.84 1.56 -22.83
CA GLU A 383 -4.83 0.40 -23.72
C GLU A 383 -6.14 0.22 -24.46
N CYS A 384 -7.26 0.38 -23.78
CA CYS A 384 -8.58 0.25 -24.39
C CYS A 384 -8.78 1.34 -25.45
N GLU A 385 -8.49 2.59 -25.13
CA GLU A 385 -8.66 3.70 -26.07
C GLU A 385 -7.69 3.60 -27.27
N ILE A 386 -6.43 3.24 -27.03
CA ILE A 386 -5.44 3.00 -28.11
C ILE A 386 -5.89 1.86 -29.02
N ALA A 387 -6.34 0.73 -28.44
CA ALA A 387 -6.81 -0.41 -29.21
C ALA A 387 -8.05 -0.07 -30.05
N CYS A 388 -9.03 0.62 -29.47
CA CYS A 388 -10.26 1.01 -30.15
C CYS A 388 -10.01 2.05 -31.25
N GLN A 389 -9.19 3.07 -30.97
CA GLN A 389 -8.95 4.19 -31.91
C GLN A 389 -7.81 3.93 -32.89
N ARG A 390 -7.00 2.87 -32.65
CA ARG A 390 -5.82 2.48 -33.44
C ARG A 390 -4.82 3.63 -33.67
N ASN A 391 -4.66 4.49 -32.66
CA ASN A 391 -3.71 5.60 -32.69
C ASN A 391 -3.17 5.91 -31.28
N ASN A 392 -2.16 6.77 -31.20
CA ASN A 392 -1.47 7.13 -29.97
C ASN A 392 -1.75 8.58 -29.52
N ALA A 393 -2.73 9.27 -30.11
CA ALA A 393 -3.00 10.69 -29.85
C ALA A 393 -3.32 10.95 -28.37
N ILE A 394 -4.04 10.02 -27.73
CA ILE A 394 -4.41 10.10 -26.32
C ILE A 394 -3.20 10.22 -25.37
N ILE A 395 -2.06 9.63 -25.73
CA ILE A 395 -0.84 9.66 -24.88
C ILE A 395 -0.39 11.10 -24.65
N SER A 396 -0.40 11.93 -25.70
CA SER A 396 -0.01 13.34 -25.62
C SER A 396 -0.97 14.15 -24.73
N LEU A 397 -2.26 13.83 -24.75
CA LEU A 397 -3.30 14.51 -23.96
C LEU A 397 -3.18 14.21 -22.46
N VAL A 398 -2.74 13.00 -22.11
CA VAL A 398 -2.70 12.52 -20.71
C VAL A 398 -1.28 12.40 -20.15
N THR A 399 -0.27 12.95 -20.84
CA THR A 399 1.14 12.88 -20.39
C THR A 399 1.34 13.34 -18.94
N PRO A 400 0.73 14.45 -18.46
CA PRO A 400 0.83 14.83 -17.04
C PRO A 400 0.27 13.77 -16.09
N THR A 401 -0.81 13.10 -16.48
CA THR A 401 -1.45 12.01 -15.73
C THR A 401 -0.57 10.77 -15.70
N ILE A 402 0.06 10.41 -16.83
CA ILE A 402 1.05 9.33 -16.89
C ILE A 402 2.23 9.63 -15.96
N ALA A 403 2.73 10.86 -15.94
CA ALA A 403 3.79 11.27 -15.03
C ALA A 403 3.37 11.15 -13.55
N ALA A 404 2.12 11.45 -13.21
CA ALA A 404 1.58 11.25 -11.87
C ALA A 404 1.48 9.75 -11.50
N ALA A 405 1.01 8.91 -12.42
CA ALA A 405 0.96 7.47 -12.21
C ALA A 405 2.36 6.86 -12.05
N ILE A 406 3.37 7.33 -12.80
CA ILE A 406 4.78 6.94 -12.61
C ILE A 406 5.26 7.28 -11.19
N ARG A 407 4.96 8.47 -10.66
CA ARG A 407 5.31 8.84 -9.27
C ARG A 407 4.65 7.90 -8.26
N ARG A 408 3.40 7.50 -8.49
CA ARG A 408 2.68 6.54 -7.65
C ARG A 408 3.31 5.15 -7.70
N CYS A 409 3.66 4.64 -8.88
CA CYS A 409 4.42 3.39 -9.00
C CYS A 409 5.77 3.45 -8.25
N ARG A 410 6.51 4.56 -8.36
CA ARG A 410 7.77 4.74 -7.62
C ARG A 410 7.55 4.77 -6.11
N SER A 411 6.50 5.46 -5.64
CA SER A 411 6.13 5.48 -4.22
C SER A 411 5.80 4.06 -3.71
N GLN A 412 5.10 3.26 -4.53
CA GLN A 412 4.84 1.84 -4.22
C GLN A 412 6.14 1.04 -4.15
N ILE A 413 7.07 1.23 -5.09
CA ILE A 413 8.37 0.55 -5.11
C ILE A 413 9.24 0.94 -3.92
N GLU A 414 9.33 2.23 -3.59
CA GLU A 414 10.06 2.75 -2.43
C GLU A 414 9.48 2.22 -1.11
N ALA A 415 8.15 2.08 -1.06
CA ALA A 415 7.48 1.43 0.06
C ALA A 415 7.63 -0.10 0.02
N ASN A 416 8.18 -0.71 -1.01
CA ASN A 416 8.24 -2.16 -1.18
C ASN A 416 6.83 -2.81 -1.22
N VAL A 417 5.88 -2.19 -1.95
CA VAL A 417 4.48 -2.61 -2.09
C VAL A 417 4.14 -2.78 -3.56
N ASN A 418 3.23 -3.73 -3.88
CA ASN A 418 2.71 -3.96 -5.23
C ASN A 418 3.80 -4.23 -6.30
N LEU A 419 4.99 -4.69 -5.88
CA LEU A 419 6.21 -4.61 -6.68
C LEU A 419 6.08 -5.06 -8.15
N PRO A 420 5.66 -6.30 -8.46
CA PRO A 420 5.61 -6.74 -9.86
C PRO A 420 4.66 -5.87 -10.69
N TRP A 421 3.51 -5.48 -10.13
CA TRP A 421 2.54 -4.62 -10.80
C TRP A 421 3.01 -3.17 -10.93
N ALA A 422 3.69 -2.63 -9.91
CA ALA A 422 4.26 -1.29 -9.95
C ALA A 422 5.35 -1.19 -11.03
N TYR A 423 6.23 -2.18 -11.11
CA TYR A 423 7.25 -2.27 -12.17
C TYR A 423 6.62 -2.52 -13.56
N LEU A 424 5.59 -3.36 -13.69
CA LEU A 424 4.85 -3.50 -14.96
C LEU A 424 4.18 -2.19 -15.38
N GLY A 425 3.60 -1.45 -14.42
CA GLY A 425 3.05 -0.12 -14.64
C GLY A 425 4.11 0.85 -15.15
N LEU A 426 5.27 0.93 -14.48
CA LEU A 426 6.41 1.72 -14.94
C LEU A 426 6.85 1.32 -16.35
N GLY A 427 7.05 0.03 -16.59
CA GLY A 427 7.45 -0.51 -17.90
C GLY A 427 6.53 -0.04 -19.02
N LYS A 428 5.22 -0.11 -18.77
CA LYS A 428 4.19 0.32 -19.72
C LYS A 428 4.17 1.84 -19.92
N PHE A 429 4.18 2.62 -18.84
CA PHE A 429 4.15 4.07 -18.96
C PHE A 429 5.40 4.63 -19.63
N TYR A 430 6.57 4.09 -19.34
CA TYR A 430 7.80 4.44 -20.07
C TYR A 430 7.73 4.07 -21.54
N LEU A 431 7.17 2.90 -21.89
CA LEU A 431 6.97 2.52 -23.29
C LEU A 431 6.07 3.52 -24.02
N LEU A 432 4.94 3.90 -23.40
CA LEU A 432 3.99 4.86 -23.96
C LEU A 432 4.62 6.26 -24.12
N LEU A 433 5.51 6.67 -23.22
CA LEU A 433 6.23 7.95 -23.30
C LEU A 433 7.45 7.92 -24.24
N GLY A 434 7.73 6.81 -24.93
CA GLY A 434 8.89 6.68 -25.82
C GLY A 434 10.23 6.63 -25.08
N GLN A 435 10.24 6.06 -23.87
CA GLN A 435 11.42 5.86 -23.02
C GLN A 435 11.76 4.35 -22.95
N PRO A 436 12.36 3.79 -24.02
CA PRO A 436 12.42 2.35 -24.20
C PRO A 436 13.40 1.64 -23.26
N TYR A 437 14.47 2.31 -22.82
CA TYR A 437 15.45 1.70 -21.91
C TYR A 437 14.93 1.63 -20.47
N GLU A 438 14.25 2.69 -20.03
CA GLU A 438 13.54 2.75 -18.75
C GLU A 438 12.42 1.70 -18.72
N SER A 439 11.67 1.58 -19.83
CA SER A 439 10.65 0.56 -19.99
C SER A 439 11.23 -0.85 -19.83
N LEU A 440 12.29 -1.16 -20.59
CA LEU A 440 12.95 -2.46 -20.57
C LEU A 440 13.49 -2.80 -19.18
N SER A 441 14.12 -1.82 -18.52
CA SER A 441 14.64 -1.96 -17.16
C SER A 441 13.53 -2.27 -16.14
N ALA A 442 12.41 -1.56 -16.20
CA ALA A 442 11.28 -1.80 -15.31
C ALA A 442 10.62 -3.17 -15.58
N LEU A 443 10.46 -3.56 -16.85
CA LEU A 443 9.93 -4.89 -17.21
C LEU A 443 10.85 -6.02 -16.75
N ALA A 444 12.18 -5.86 -16.87
CA ALA A 444 13.14 -6.83 -16.35
C ALA A 444 12.97 -7.01 -14.83
N LYS A 445 12.82 -5.91 -14.10
CA LYS A 445 12.60 -5.96 -12.64
C LYS A 445 11.24 -6.58 -12.27
N ALA A 446 10.20 -6.34 -13.06
CA ALA A 446 8.92 -7.00 -12.90
C ALA A 446 9.03 -8.53 -13.07
N ILE A 447 9.82 -9.01 -14.05
CA ILE A 447 10.08 -10.44 -14.28
C ILE A 447 10.86 -11.05 -13.11
N GLU A 448 11.88 -10.35 -12.61
CA GLU A 448 12.67 -10.81 -11.47
C GLU A 448 11.81 -10.98 -10.21
N ARG A 449 10.92 -10.02 -9.94
CA ARG A 449 10.04 -9.99 -8.77
C ARG A 449 8.71 -10.72 -8.96
N CYS A 450 8.52 -11.45 -10.06
CA CYS A 450 7.25 -12.06 -10.38
C CYS A 450 6.99 -13.32 -9.52
N PRO A 451 5.90 -13.38 -8.71
CA PRO A 451 5.58 -14.57 -7.91
C PRO A 451 4.73 -15.60 -8.65
N ALA A 452 4.03 -15.22 -9.73
CA ALA A 452 3.03 -16.07 -10.39
C ALA A 452 2.88 -15.80 -11.90
N PRO A 453 2.55 -16.82 -12.71
CA PRO A 453 2.50 -16.71 -14.17
C PRO A 453 1.48 -15.69 -14.71
N PHE A 454 0.32 -15.56 -14.05
CA PHE A 454 -0.77 -14.70 -14.52
C PHE A 454 -0.39 -13.22 -14.62
N ILE A 455 0.63 -12.79 -13.89
CA ILE A 455 1.16 -11.43 -13.93
C ILE A 455 1.89 -11.18 -15.26
N LEU A 456 2.70 -12.14 -15.72
CA LEU A 456 3.38 -12.05 -17.01
C LEU A 456 2.41 -12.26 -18.18
N GLU A 457 1.36 -13.08 -18.00
CA GLU A 457 0.26 -13.16 -18.96
C GLU A 457 -0.43 -11.80 -19.15
N ALA A 458 -0.74 -11.10 -18.05
CA ALA A 458 -1.30 -9.76 -18.11
C ALA A 458 -0.37 -8.76 -18.81
N ALA A 459 0.94 -8.84 -18.58
CA ALA A 459 1.92 -8.02 -19.29
C ALA A 459 1.93 -8.31 -20.80
N LYS A 460 1.89 -9.58 -21.19
CA LYS A 460 1.84 -9.99 -22.60
C LYS A 460 0.54 -9.55 -23.28
N ASP A 461 -0.60 -9.72 -22.61
CA ASP A 461 -1.90 -9.32 -23.14
C ASP A 461 -2.01 -7.81 -23.29
N SER A 462 -1.47 -7.04 -22.35
CA SER A 462 -1.31 -5.59 -22.49
C SER A 462 -0.51 -5.21 -23.74
N LEU A 463 0.66 -5.82 -23.96
CA LEU A 463 1.47 -5.58 -25.16
C LEU A 463 0.73 -5.98 -26.44
N LYS A 464 -0.01 -7.10 -26.45
CA LYS A 464 -0.84 -7.50 -27.61
C LYS A 464 -1.84 -6.41 -27.99
N ARG A 465 -2.44 -5.71 -27.01
CA ARG A 465 -3.38 -4.61 -27.27
C ARG A 465 -2.69 -3.38 -27.84
N LEU A 466 -1.48 -3.08 -27.37
CA LEU A 466 -0.67 -1.98 -27.90
C LEU A 466 -0.06 -2.27 -29.28
N ARG A 467 -0.10 -3.52 -29.77
CA ARG A 467 0.43 -3.93 -31.07
C ARG A 467 -0.09 -3.08 -32.24
N VAL A 468 -1.30 -2.54 -32.15
CA VAL A 468 -1.90 -1.70 -33.19
C VAL A 468 -1.14 -0.39 -33.45
N ILE A 469 -0.26 0.02 -32.53
CA ILE A 469 0.63 1.18 -32.67
C ILE A 469 2.11 0.80 -32.45
N ALA A 470 2.48 -0.47 -32.64
CA ALA A 470 3.83 -0.96 -32.38
C ALA A 470 4.93 -0.19 -33.13
N ASP A 471 4.63 0.27 -34.36
CA ASP A 471 5.49 1.10 -35.19
C ASP A 471 5.77 2.49 -34.59
N LYS A 472 4.90 2.97 -33.71
CA LYS A 472 4.98 4.27 -33.03
C LYS A 472 5.50 4.19 -31.60
N LEU A 473 5.83 2.98 -31.13
CA LEU A 473 6.32 2.71 -29.78
C LEU A 473 7.77 2.23 -29.86
N PRO A 474 8.77 3.14 -29.77
CA PRO A 474 10.17 2.75 -29.65
C PRO A 474 10.34 1.72 -28.53
N GLY A 475 11.03 0.61 -28.81
CA GLY A 475 11.24 -0.47 -27.85
C GLY A 475 10.08 -1.46 -27.68
N TYR A 476 8.97 -1.35 -28.43
CA TYR A 476 7.87 -2.32 -28.38
C TYR A 476 8.35 -3.77 -28.58
N GLN A 477 9.20 -4.00 -29.59
CA GLN A 477 9.76 -5.32 -29.85
C GLN A 477 10.64 -5.81 -28.69
N TRP A 478 11.35 -4.91 -28.01
CA TRP A 478 12.20 -5.26 -26.86
C TRP A 478 11.33 -5.72 -25.69
N ALA A 479 10.29 -4.95 -25.37
CA ALA A 479 9.30 -5.30 -24.34
C ALA A 479 8.62 -6.64 -24.63
N TRP A 480 8.18 -6.86 -25.87
CA TRP A 480 7.55 -8.12 -26.29
C TRP A 480 8.47 -9.32 -26.10
N ARG A 481 9.70 -9.24 -26.61
CA ARG A 481 10.68 -10.34 -26.52
C ARG A 481 11.09 -10.60 -25.06
N LEU A 482 11.28 -9.56 -24.26
CA LEU A 482 11.63 -9.70 -22.85
C LEU A 482 10.51 -10.36 -22.04
N VAL A 483 9.25 -9.93 -22.21
CA VAL A 483 8.12 -10.55 -21.51
C VAL A 483 7.97 -12.02 -21.92
N LEU A 484 8.13 -12.34 -23.21
CA LEU A 484 8.08 -13.70 -23.71
C LEU A 484 9.20 -14.58 -23.13
N LEU A 485 10.43 -14.06 -23.06
CA LEU A 485 11.56 -14.70 -22.37
C LEU A 485 11.24 -14.96 -20.91
N GLY A 486 10.72 -13.95 -20.19
CA GLY A 486 10.33 -14.07 -18.79
C GLY A 486 9.29 -15.18 -18.57
N GLN A 487 8.27 -15.28 -19.44
CA GLN A 487 7.29 -16.36 -19.39
C GLN A 487 7.93 -17.74 -19.58
N ALA A 488 8.74 -17.89 -20.64
CA ALA A 488 9.36 -19.16 -21.00
C ALA A 488 10.38 -19.65 -19.95
N VAL A 489 11.08 -18.73 -19.28
CA VAL A 489 12.12 -19.06 -18.29
C VAL A 489 11.54 -19.25 -16.89
N LYS A 490 10.66 -18.35 -16.41
CA LYS A 490 10.16 -18.41 -15.02
C LYS A 490 9.06 -19.44 -14.83
N TYR A 491 8.27 -19.70 -15.88
CA TYR A 491 7.07 -20.56 -15.80
C TYR A 491 6.93 -21.52 -16.98
N PRO A 492 7.95 -22.32 -17.32
CA PRO A 492 7.94 -23.20 -18.50
C PRO A 492 6.81 -24.24 -18.47
N GLU A 493 6.43 -24.72 -17.29
CA GLU A 493 5.37 -25.73 -17.12
C GLU A 493 3.97 -25.11 -17.16
N GLN A 494 3.80 -23.92 -16.58
CA GLN A 494 2.50 -23.26 -16.49
C GLN A 494 2.16 -22.46 -17.76
N LEU A 495 3.17 -22.02 -18.52
CA LEU A 495 3.03 -21.23 -19.76
C LEU A 495 3.76 -21.90 -20.94
N PRO A 496 3.40 -23.13 -21.33
CA PRO A 496 4.13 -23.91 -22.35
C PRO A 496 4.17 -23.23 -23.73
N ASP A 497 3.09 -22.52 -24.10
CA ASP A 497 2.99 -21.80 -25.37
C ASP A 497 4.05 -20.71 -25.52
N ALA A 498 4.56 -20.15 -24.41
CA ALA A 498 5.59 -19.12 -24.45
C ALA A 498 6.90 -19.65 -25.06
N PHE A 499 7.26 -20.90 -24.76
CA PHE A 499 8.46 -21.53 -25.30
C PHE A 499 8.33 -21.78 -26.81
N ASP A 500 7.14 -22.17 -27.28
CA ASP A 500 6.89 -22.41 -28.70
C ASP A 500 6.83 -21.12 -29.50
N GLU A 501 6.25 -20.05 -28.94
CA GLU A 501 6.35 -18.70 -29.53
C GLU A 501 7.80 -18.20 -29.56
N LEU A 502 8.58 -18.44 -28.51
CA LEU A 502 9.98 -18.06 -28.43
C LEU A 502 10.82 -18.78 -29.48
N ARG A 503 10.59 -20.08 -29.69
CA ARG A 503 11.28 -20.86 -30.75
C ARG A 503 11.05 -20.31 -32.16
N ARG A 504 9.90 -19.68 -32.44
CA ARG A 504 9.65 -19.02 -33.73
C ARG A 504 10.50 -17.76 -33.94
N LEU A 505 11.06 -17.21 -32.88
CA LEU A 505 11.97 -16.06 -32.91
C LEU A 505 13.44 -16.47 -32.89
N GLN A 506 13.75 -17.76 -32.81
CA GLN A 506 15.13 -18.24 -32.85
C GLN A 506 15.80 -17.83 -34.17
N THR A 507 17.09 -17.49 -34.11
CA THR A 507 17.87 -17.21 -35.31
C THR A 507 17.85 -18.40 -36.27
N SER A 508 17.36 -18.18 -37.50
CA SER A 508 17.21 -19.21 -38.51
C SER A 508 18.54 -19.85 -38.90
N GLN A 509 18.52 -21.16 -39.21
CA GLN A 509 19.64 -21.90 -39.80
C GLN A 509 20.94 -21.93 -38.98
N CYS A 510 20.86 -21.69 -37.66
CA CYS A 510 22.02 -21.74 -36.76
C CYS A 510 22.01 -23.02 -35.91
N PRO A 511 23.19 -23.59 -35.56
CA PRO A 511 23.29 -24.70 -34.61
C PRO A 511 22.73 -24.37 -33.23
N ARG A 512 22.40 -25.42 -32.46
CA ARG A 512 22.12 -25.27 -31.02
C ARG A 512 23.38 -24.79 -30.31
N ILE A 513 23.18 -23.94 -29.31
CA ILE A 513 24.27 -23.45 -28.47
C ILE A 513 24.54 -24.48 -27.36
N GLU A 514 25.79 -24.90 -27.23
CA GLU A 514 26.24 -25.89 -26.24
C GLU A 514 27.09 -25.24 -25.14
N GLY A 515 26.96 -25.77 -23.92
CA GLY A 515 27.66 -25.25 -22.74
C GLY A 515 29.02 -25.92 -22.47
N PRO A 516 29.81 -25.37 -21.55
CA PRO A 516 29.52 -24.21 -20.69
C PRO A 516 29.51 -22.88 -21.44
N ILE A 517 28.78 -21.87 -20.92
CA ILE A 517 28.46 -20.63 -21.65
C ILE A 517 28.88 -19.39 -20.85
N ILE A 518 29.61 -18.50 -21.51
CA ILE A 518 29.94 -17.17 -21.00
C ILE A 518 29.50 -16.10 -21.99
N ILE A 519 28.72 -15.13 -21.53
CA ILE A 519 28.43 -13.91 -22.28
C ILE A 519 29.42 -12.84 -21.84
N VAL A 520 30.15 -12.22 -22.76
CA VAL A 520 31.02 -11.08 -22.48
C VAL A 520 30.37 -9.82 -23.03
N ALA A 521 29.84 -9.00 -22.13
CA ALA A 521 28.96 -7.90 -22.43
C ALA A 521 29.65 -6.55 -22.17
N GLY A 522 29.76 -5.73 -23.23
CA GLY A 522 30.47 -4.45 -23.16
C GLY A 522 30.29 -3.60 -24.42
N GLY A 523 30.93 -2.43 -24.44
CA GLY A 523 30.76 -1.44 -25.51
C GLY A 523 31.66 -1.67 -26.73
N CYS A 524 31.29 -1.03 -27.84
CA CYS A 524 32.09 -0.90 -29.06
C CYS A 524 32.36 0.58 -29.45
N ASP A 525 32.18 1.48 -28.47
CA ASP A 525 32.35 2.92 -28.62
C ASP A 525 33.83 3.27 -28.84
N GLN A 526 34.13 3.79 -30.03
CA GLN A 526 35.48 4.08 -30.48
C GLN A 526 36.20 5.09 -29.56
N SER A 527 35.47 5.99 -28.88
CA SER A 527 36.05 7.00 -28.00
C SER A 527 36.78 6.42 -26.79
N VAL A 528 36.44 5.18 -26.40
CA VAL A 528 37.04 4.47 -25.26
C VAL A 528 37.79 3.21 -25.69
N GLU A 529 38.08 3.06 -26.98
CA GLU A 529 38.75 1.87 -27.54
C GLU A 529 40.11 1.59 -26.87
N GLN A 530 40.93 2.62 -26.68
CA GLN A 530 42.24 2.47 -26.04
C GLN A 530 42.13 1.94 -24.60
N GLN A 531 41.12 2.37 -23.85
CA GLN A 531 40.85 1.85 -22.52
C GLN A 531 40.41 0.38 -22.59
N MET A 532 39.52 0.06 -23.54
CA MET A 532 39.03 -1.31 -23.72
C MET A 532 40.16 -2.29 -24.10
N GLN A 533 41.09 -1.88 -24.96
CA GLN A 533 42.27 -2.68 -25.30
C GLN A 533 43.13 -3.05 -24.09
N GLY A 534 43.10 -2.26 -23.02
CA GLY A 534 43.75 -2.59 -21.75
C GLY A 534 43.26 -3.89 -21.11
N TYR A 535 42.04 -4.35 -21.43
CA TYR A 535 41.48 -5.60 -20.90
C TYR A 535 41.88 -6.84 -21.70
N ARG A 536 42.55 -6.69 -22.85
CA ARG A 536 42.86 -7.79 -23.77
C ARG A 536 43.62 -8.93 -23.09
N GLN A 537 44.74 -8.62 -22.42
CA GLN A 537 45.55 -9.66 -21.77
C GLN A 537 44.79 -10.32 -20.62
N LEU A 538 43.99 -9.55 -19.89
CA LEU A 538 43.17 -10.08 -18.79
C LEU A 538 42.11 -11.07 -19.30
N LEU A 539 41.47 -10.77 -20.44
CA LEU A 539 40.54 -11.70 -21.07
C LEU A 539 41.24 -12.95 -21.60
N ILE A 540 42.38 -12.81 -22.29
CA ILE A 540 43.13 -13.98 -22.78
C ILE A 540 43.50 -14.88 -21.59
N GLU A 541 44.21 -14.37 -20.59
CA GLU A 541 44.62 -15.18 -19.43
C GLU A 541 43.41 -15.73 -18.66
N GLY A 542 42.33 -14.96 -18.52
CA GLY A 542 41.12 -15.37 -17.82
C GLY A 542 40.37 -16.54 -18.48
N PHE A 543 40.54 -16.73 -19.80
CA PHE A 543 39.92 -17.81 -20.57
C PHE A 543 40.86 -18.98 -20.86
N LYS A 544 42.09 -18.97 -20.33
CA LYS A 544 43.12 -19.99 -20.60
C LYS A 544 42.69 -21.44 -20.40
N ASP A 545 41.91 -21.71 -19.35
CA ASP A 545 41.44 -23.05 -19.00
C ASP A 545 39.96 -23.27 -19.35
N PHE A 546 39.34 -22.33 -20.06
CA PHE A 546 37.94 -22.44 -20.46
C PHE A 546 37.79 -23.18 -21.79
N THR A 547 36.86 -24.12 -21.86
CA THR A 547 36.42 -24.76 -23.10
C THR A 547 34.90 -24.71 -23.15
N GLY A 548 34.33 -24.10 -24.18
CA GLY A 548 32.89 -23.87 -24.28
C GLY A 548 32.54 -22.71 -25.20
N THR A 549 31.32 -22.20 -25.07
CA THR A 549 30.80 -21.14 -25.95
C THR A 549 30.94 -19.75 -25.30
N ILE A 550 31.45 -18.79 -26.06
CA ILE A 550 31.47 -17.37 -25.71
C ILE A 550 30.51 -16.60 -26.64
N LEU A 551 29.62 -15.80 -26.05
CA LEU A 551 28.72 -14.91 -26.78
C LEU A 551 29.12 -13.45 -26.55
N SER A 552 29.07 -12.63 -27.60
CA SER A 552 29.24 -11.18 -27.49
C SER A 552 28.59 -10.46 -28.69
N GLY A 553 28.85 -9.16 -28.84
CA GLY A 553 28.71 -8.50 -30.14
C GLY A 553 29.64 -9.15 -31.17
N GLY A 554 29.43 -8.86 -32.45
CA GLY A 554 30.23 -9.41 -33.56
C GLY A 554 31.04 -8.35 -34.33
N THR A 555 31.70 -7.41 -33.64
CA THR A 555 32.40 -6.28 -34.29
C THR A 555 33.92 -6.35 -34.15
N THR A 556 34.65 -5.75 -35.08
CA THR A 556 36.13 -5.67 -35.08
C THR A 556 36.71 -4.64 -34.10
N GLN A 557 35.85 -4.02 -33.28
CA GLN A 557 36.20 -3.03 -32.27
C GLN A 557 35.52 -3.31 -30.91
N GLY A 558 36.08 -2.73 -29.85
CA GLY A 558 35.59 -2.80 -28.48
C GLY A 558 35.70 -4.16 -27.82
N ILE A 559 34.84 -4.40 -26.84
CA ILE A 559 34.79 -5.68 -26.11
C ILE A 559 34.50 -6.87 -27.05
N PRO A 560 33.61 -6.78 -28.07
CA PRO A 560 33.47 -7.82 -29.09
C PRO A 560 34.80 -8.22 -29.75
N ARG A 561 35.62 -7.25 -30.16
CA ARG A 561 36.95 -7.54 -30.72
C ARG A 561 37.80 -8.39 -29.77
N LEU A 562 37.80 -8.07 -28.47
CA LEU A 562 38.59 -8.82 -27.50
C LEU A 562 38.10 -10.26 -27.34
N VAL A 563 36.80 -10.52 -27.49
CA VAL A 563 36.24 -11.87 -27.54
C VAL A 563 36.75 -12.61 -28.78
N GLY A 564 36.75 -11.94 -29.95
CA GLY A 564 37.36 -12.48 -31.15
C GLY A 564 38.86 -12.80 -30.98
N ASP A 565 39.60 -11.97 -30.23
CA ASP A 565 41.01 -12.23 -29.90
C ASP A 565 41.18 -13.49 -29.03
N VAL A 566 40.29 -13.73 -28.07
CA VAL A 566 40.29 -14.94 -27.22
C VAL A 566 40.08 -16.18 -28.09
N ARG A 567 39.08 -16.16 -28.97
CA ARG A 567 38.82 -17.28 -29.91
C ARG A 567 39.99 -17.53 -30.85
N GLN A 568 40.60 -16.48 -31.37
CA GLN A 568 41.77 -16.59 -32.24
C GLN A 568 42.98 -17.17 -31.51
N HIS A 569 43.14 -16.87 -30.22
CA HIS A 569 44.26 -17.36 -29.41
C HIS A 569 44.11 -18.84 -29.01
N TYR A 570 42.92 -19.25 -28.58
CA TYR A 570 42.67 -20.61 -28.05
C TYR A 570 42.10 -21.59 -29.08
N GLY A 571 41.79 -21.14 -30.29
CA GLY A 571 41.35 -22.03 -31.35
C GLY A 571 40.07 -22.78 -30.99
N ASN A 572 40.03 -24.07 -31.31
CA ASN A 572 38.85 -24.93 -31.18
C ASN A 572 38.40 -25.21 -29.73
N HIS A 573 39.13 -24.72 -28.72
CA HIS A 573 38.65 -24.74 -27.33
C HIS A 573 37.48 -23.78 -27.11
N ILE A 574 37.39 -22.73 -27.92
CA ILE A 574 36.36 -21.70 -27.82
C ILE A 574 35.45 -21.81 -29.04
N HIS A 575 34.14 -21.76 -28.81
CA HIS A 575 33.15 -21.49 -29.85
C HIS A 575 32.64 -20.07 -29.66
N ALA A 576 32.91 -19.15 -30.60
CA ALA A 576 32.55 -17.74 -30.48
C ALA A 576 31.37 -17.37 -31.37
N ILE A 577 30.31 -16.84 -30.75
CA ILE A 577 29.09 -16.40 -31.43
C ILE A 577 28.91 -14.89 -31.24
N GLY A 578 28.89 -14.15 -32.34
CA GLY A 578 28.67 -12.71 -32.37
C GLY A 578 27.24 -12.36 -32.76
N TYR A 579 26.63 -11.38 -32.09
CA TYR A 579 25.33 -10.83 -32.47
C TYR A 579 25.48 -9.40 -33.03
N THR A 580 24.84 -9.14 -34.17
CA THR A 580 24.88 -7.83 -34.84
C THR A 580 23.53 -7.45 -35.45
N PRO A 581 23.20 -6.15 -35.59
CA PRO A 581 21.98 -5.73 -36.26
C PRO A 581 22.00 -6.03 -37.77
N HIS A 582 20.83 -6.00 -38.42
CA HIS A 582 20.76 -6.10 -39.87
C HIS A 582 21.47 -4.90 -40.52
N MET A 583 21.14 -3.68 -40.08
CA MET A 583 21.85 -2.49 -40.54
C MET A 583 22.88 -2.07 -39.49
N VAL A 584 24.16 -2.18 -39.84
CA VAL A 584 25.26 -1.77 -38.96
C VAL A 584 25.58 -0.29 -39.20
N PRO A 585 25.76 0.52 -38.14
CA PRO A 585 26.21 1.90 -38.26
C PRO A 585 27.56 2.03 -38.98
N ALA A 586 27.80 3.16 -39.66
CA ALA A 586 29.00 3.36 -40.49
C ALA A 586 30.32 3.39 -39.67
N ASP A 587 30.23 3.66 -38.37
CA ASP A 587 31.33 3.69 -37.42
C ASP A 587 31.61 2.33 -36.75
N ALA A 588 30.93 1.26 -37.19
CA ALA A 588 31.14 -0.09 -36.72
C ALA A 588 31.33 -1.08 -37.89
N THR A 589 32.27 -2.01 -37.75
CA THR A 589 32.53 -3.05 -38.74
C THR A 589 32.28 -4.44 -38.15
N ILE A 590 31.53 -5.28 -38.87
CA ILE A 590 31.30 -6.68 -38.49
C ILE A 590 32.61 -7.48 -38.65
N ASP A 591 32.90 -8.33 -37.67
CA ASP A 591 34.04 -9.25 -37.71
C ASP A 591 33.65 -10.55 -38.43
N TRP A 592 33.94 -10.62 -39.73
CA TRP A 592 33.68 -11.81 -40.56
C TRP A 592 34.84 -12.82 -40.56
N ASP A 593 35.90 -12.58 -39.78
CA ASP A 593 37.04 -13.51 -39.70
C ASP A 593 36.63 -14.77 -38.94
N THR A 594 36.59 -15.90 -39.65
CA THR A 594 36.21 -17.21 -39.11
C THR A 594 37.21 -17.75 -38.08
N ASN A 595 38.39 -17.15 -37.96
CA ASN A 595 39.33 -17.47 -36.87
C ASN A 595 38.98 -16.76 -35.56
N ARG A 596 38.09 -15.77 -35.60
CA ARG A 596 37.69 -14.92 -34.47
C ARG A 596 36.25 -15.18 -34.04
N TYR A 597 35.36 -15.46 -35.00
CA TYR A 597 33.98 -15.86 -34.74
C TYR A 597 33.59 -17.05 -35.58
N ASP A 598 33.07 -18.10 -34.93
CA ASP A 598 32.53 -19.27 -35.61
C ASP A 598 31.15 -18.96 -36.21
N GLU A 599 30.40 -18.05 -35.58
CA GLU A 599 29.08 -17.61 -36.03
C GLU A 599 28.88 -16.10 -35.86
N ILE A 600 28.26 -15.44 -36.85
CA ILE A 600 27.69 -14.10 -36.73
C ILE A 600 26.19 -14.18 -36.99
N ARG A 601 25.40 -14.01 -35.91
CA ARG A 601 23.94 -14.05 -35.92
C ARG A 601 23.38 -12.65 -36.03
N ARG A 602 22.43 -12.46 -36.95
CA ARG A 602 21.88 -11.14 -37.26
C ARG A 602 20.47 -10.98 -36.74
N THR A 603 20.19 -9.83 -36.13
CA THR A 603 18.82 -9.41 -35.76
C THR A 603 18.20 -8.58 -36.89
N ASP A 604 16.90 -8.27 -36.79
CA ASP A 604 16.21 -7.34 -37.69
C ASP A 604 16.45 -5.85 -37.33
N GLY A 605 17.43 -5.57 -36.47
CA GLY A 605 17.71 -4.23 -35.94
C GLY A 605 18.26 -3.25 -36.98
N SER A 606 17.91 -1.98 -36.79
CA SER A 606 18.40 -0.82 -37.56
C SER A 606 19.43 -0.04 -36.74
N GLY A 607 20.60 -0.64 -36.51
CA GLY A 607 21.60 -0.17 -35.55
C GLY A 607 21.63 -1.00 -34.26
N PHE A 608 22.70 -0.84 -33.47
CA PHE A 608 22.85 -1.58 -32.22
C PHE A 608 21.80 -1.17 -31.19
N SER A 609 21.22 -2.15 -30.51
CA SER A 609 20.16 -1.96 -29.53
C SER A 609 20.09 -3.11 -28.53
N PRO A 610 19.17 -3.08 -27.54
CA PRO A 610 18.86 -4.26 -26.74
C PRO A 610 18.27 -5.44 -27.52
N LEU A 611 18.00 -5.33 -28.83
CA LEU A 611 17.53 -6.44 -29.64
C LEU A 611 18.57 -7.55 -29.77
N GLU A 612 19.85 -7.21 -29.88
CA GLU A 612 20.98 -8.15 -29.93
C GLU A 612 21.06 -9.02 -28.67
N PRO A 613 21.15 -8.45 -27.44
CA PRO A 613 21.14 -9.27 -26.24
C PRO A 613 19.81 -10.02 -26.06
N LEU A 614 18.66 -9.45 -26.43
CA LEU A 614 17.40 -10.23 -26.37
C LEU A 614 17.42 -11.43 -27.31
N GLN A 615 18.01 -11.31 -28.51
CA GLN A 615 18.14 -12.41 -29.45
C GLN A 615 19.11 -13.48 -28.92
N ASN A 616 20.21 -13.09 -28.27
CA ASN A 616 21.14 -14.05 -27.69
C ASN A 616 20.45 -14.92 -26.62
N TRP A 617 19.65 -14.31 -25.74
CA TRP A 617 18.89 -15.03 -24.72
C TRP A 617 17.79 -15.90 -25.32
N ILE A 618 17.13 -15.46 -26.38
CA ILE A 618 16.15 -16.28 -27.13
C ILE A 618 16.83 -17.53 -27.69
N ASP A 619 17.99 -17.40 -28.32
CA ASP A 619 18.70 -18.53 -28.91
C ASP A 619 19.22 -19.51 -27.85
N LEU A 620 19.69 -19.00 -26.69
CA LEU A 620 20.10 -19.81 -25.55
C LEU A 620 18.94 -20.63 -24.99
N VAL A 621 17.82 -19.97 -24.68
CA VAL A 621 16.62 -20.62 -24.14
C VAL A 621 16.05 -21.62 -25.17
N ALA A 622 15.99 -21.26 -26.45
CA ALA A 622 15.57 -22.17 -27.52
C ALA A 622 16.50 -23.40 -27.65
N SER A 623 17.78 -23.25 -27.32
CA SER A 623 18.77 -24.33 -27.26
C SER A 623 18.68 -25.18 -25.99
N ARG A 624 17.69 -24.93 -25.11
CA ARG A 624 17.49 -25.60 -23.80
C ARG A 624 18.59 -25.28 -22.78
N VAL A 625 19.26 -24.14 -22.91
CA VAL A 625 20.16 -23.63 -21.89
C VAL A 625 19.36 -23.00 -20.77
N GLU A 626 19.59 -23.41 -19.53
CA GLU A 626 19.00 -22.75 -18.36
C GLU A 626 19.78 -21.48 -18.02
N PRO A 627 19.13 -20.31 -17.85
CA PRO A 627 19.84 -19.06 -17.57
C PRO A 627 20.77 -19.11 -16.34
N LYS A 628 20.44 -19.89 -15.32
CA LYS A 628 21.26 -20.07 -14.11
C LYS A 628 22.65 -20.67 -14.39
N ASP A 629 22.80 -21.37 -15.51
CA ASP A 629 24.05 -22.02 -15.93
C ASP A 629 24.89 -21.11 -16.84
N VAL A 630 24.40 -19.90 -17.14
CA VAL A 630 25.09 -18.89 -17.95
C VAL A 630 25.76 -17.86 -17.04
N LYS A 631 27.02 -17.55 -17.32
CA LYS A 631 27.75 -16.45 -16.68
C LYS A 631 27.81 -15.26 -17.61
N VAL A 632 27.52 -14.07 -17.10
CA VAL A 632 27.64 -12.81 -17.85
C VAL A 632 28.76 -11.99 -17.24
N LEU A 633 29.82 -11.75 -18.00
CA LEU A 633 30.94 -10.89 -17.65
C LEU A 633 30.72 -9.50 -18.26
N GLY A 634 30.37 -8.52 -17.43
CA GLY A 634 30.21 -7.14 -17.83
C GLY A 634 31.51 -6.33 -17.72
N ILE A 635 31.92 -5.70 -18.81
CA ILE A 635 33.12 -4.87 -18.88
C ILE A 635 32.78 -3.53 -19.51
N ASN A 636 33.04 -2.43 -18.79
CA ASN A 636 32.81 -1.07 -19.28
C ASN A 636 31.33 -0.86 -19.69
N GLY A 637 31.04 -0.72 -20.99
CA GLY A 637 29.68 -0.82 -21.52
C GLY A 637 28.89 0.49 -21.54
N GLY A 638 28.11 0.65 -22.60
CA GLY A 638 27.10 1.69 -22.72
C GLY A 638 25.72 1.20 -22.29
N ILE A 639 24.68 1.96 -22.64
CA ILE A 639 23.29 1.68 -22.22
C ILE A 639 22.75 0.31 -22.68
N ILE A 640 23.26 -0.24 -23.80
CA ILE A 640 22.89 -1.57 -24.28
C ILE A 640 23.47 -2.66 -23.37
N ALA A 641 24.73 -2.54 -22.96
CA ALA A 641 25.35 -3.48 -22.03
C ALA A 641 24.64 -3.43 -20.67
N ALA A 642 24.24 -2.24 -20.21
CA ALA A 642 23.39 -2.09 -19.02
C ALA A 642 22.08 -2.88 -19.13
N ALA A 643 21.42 -2.82 -20.29
CA ALA A 643 20.23 -3.62 -20.55
C ALA A 643 20.51 -5.12 -20.52
N GLU A 644 21.63 -5.57 -21.10
CA GLU A 644 22.05 -6.98 -21.10
C GLU A 644 22.29 -7.51 -19.69
N TYR A 645 22.93 -6.74 -18.80
CA TYR A 645 23.12 -7.10 -17.39
C TYR A 645 21.77 -7.31 -16.68
N ARG A 646 20.83 -6.39 -16.91
CA ARG A 646 19.50 -6.42 -16.28
C ARG A 646 18.63 -7.56 -16.81
N ILE A 647 18.68 -7.83 -18.11
CA ILE A 647 18.00 -8.98 -18.72
C ILE A 647 18.55 -10.27 -18.12
N ALA A 648 19.88 -10.42 -18.07
CA ALA A 648 20.54 -11.60 -17.52
C ALA A 648 20.13 -11.85 -16.05
N ALA A 649 20.23 -10.81 -15.20
CA ALA A 649 19.83 -10.89 -13.80
C ALA A 649 18.34 -11.24 -13.64
N ALA A 650 17.45 -10.63 -14.43
CA ALA A 650 16.02 -10.92 -14.39
C ALA A 650 15.70 -12.38 -14.74
N LEU A 651 16.43 -12.96 -15.70
CA LEU A 651 16.29 -14.36 -16.10
C LEU A 651 16.94 -15.34 -15.12
N GLY A 652 17.77 -14.86 -14.18
CA GLY A 652 18.40 -15.67 -13.13
C GLY A 652 19.83 -16.13 -13.46
N ALA A 653 20.49 -15.49 -14.43
CA ALA A 653 21.88 -15.75 -14.74
C ALA A 653 22.84 -15.09 -13.75
N GLN A 654 24.05 -15.63 -13.64
CA GLN A 654 25.08 -15.03 -12.79
C GLN A 654 25.75 -13.85 -13.52
N VAL A 655 25.48 -12.63 -13.06
CA VAL A 655 26.09 -11.41 -13.62
C VAL A 655 27.29 -11.00 -12.76
N VAL A 656 28.45 -10.86 -13.40
CA VAL A 656 29.71 -10.43 -12.80
C VAL A 656 30.18 -9.19 -13.53
N LEU A 657 30.32 -8.07 -12.83
CA LEU A 657 30.80 -6.82 -13.40
C LEU A 657 32.26 -6.60 -13.00
N LEU A 658 33.11 -6.25 -13.95
CA LEU A 658 34.51 -5.95 -13.68
C LEU A 658 34.62 -4.60 -12.95
N ASP A 659 35.06 -4.64 -11.70
CA ASP A 659 35.28 -3.43 -10.89
C ASP A 659 36.24 -2.46 -11.60
N LYS A 660 35.98 -1.16 -11.47
CA LYS A 660 36.74 -0.06 -12.10
C LYS A 660 36.81 -0.10 -13.63
N SER A 661 36.01 -0.93 -14.30
CA SER A 661 35.96 -0.93 -15.78
C SER A 661 35.26 0.30 -16.38
N GLY A 662 34.55 1.08 -15.55
CA GLY A 662 33.92 2.36 -15.88
C GLY A 662 32.50 2.25 -16.44
N ARG A 663 31.94 3.40 -16.87
CA ARG A 663 30.63 3.55 -17.53
C ARG A 663 29.49 2.77 -16.84
N GLU A 664 28.66 2.05 -17.60
CA GLU A 664 27.44 1.43 -17.06
C GLU A 664 27.74 0.24 -16.15
N ALA A 665 28.83 -0.49 -16.36
CA ALA A 665 29.28 -1.52 -15.41
C ALA A 665 29.53 -0.91 -14.02
N ALA A 666 30.20 0.25 -13.95
CA ALA A 666 30.43 0.94 -12.68
C ALA A 666 29.14 1.53 -12.06
N LYS A 667 28.25 2.10 -12.88
CA LYS A 667 26.97 2.67 -12.38
C LYS A 667 26.02 1.60 -11.86
N THR A 668 26.02 0.41 -12.46
CA THR A 668 25.13 -0.69 -12.08
C THR A 668 25.40 -1.15 -10.65
N PHE A 669 26.66 -1.20 -10.19
CA PHE A 669 27.00 -1.49 -8.79
C PHE A 669 26.32 -0.54 -7.78
N SER A 670 26.15 0.73 -8.14
CA SER A 670 25.55 1.73 -7.26
C SER A 670 24.04 1.85 -7.41
N ASN A 671 23.42 1.05 -8.28
CA ASN A 671 22.00 1.15 -8.56
C ASN A 671 21.21 0.38 -7.48
N PRO A 672 20.31 1.00 -6.70
CA PRO A 672 19.59 0.31 -5.63
C PRO A 672 18.67 -0.81 -6.12
N ASP A 673 18.26 -0.77 -7.40
CA ASP A 673 17.47 -1.85 -8.01
C ASP A 673 18.34 -3.00 -8.53
N TRP A 674 19.64 -2.82 -8.83
CA TRP A 674 20.43 -3.82 -9.57
C TRP A 674 21.84 -4.09 -9.03
N GLY A 675 22.30 -3.31 -8.06
CA GLY A 675 23.64 -3.37 -7.47
C GLY A 675 23.80 -4.38 -6.36
#